data_AF-A0AAJ2AAV2-F1
#
_entry.id   AF-A0AAJ2AAV2-F1
#
_cell.length_a   1.000
_cell.length_b   1.000
_cell.length_c   1.000
_cell.angle_alpha   90.00
_cell.angle_beta   90.00
_cell.angle_gamma   90.00
#
_symmetry.space_group_name_H-M   'P 1'
#
loop_
_entity.id
_entity.type
_entity.pdbx_description
1 polymer ?
#
loop_
_entity_poly.entity_id
_entity_poly.type
_entity_poly.pdbx_seq_one_letter_code
_entity_poly.pdbx_strand_id
1 'polypeptide(L)'
;MKVQQMRFKPVMLAVLTTMAVLASANVSAGSVNGWNNRVGPNVSRDGTNVVGDNNTVSRDGTNIVGDNNDAAATGTMIGNGQSNRLADSVLIGNGANAYSTGDEYSNDAPAVAIGLNSSARQNSIAIGPNATTTYADAIAIGANTRASANGVVIGIDAYGGGWDATAIGAQARADSYGLAVGASAKASGASLAIGAGTQAQNDSIAIGKGTRASGQYSTALGNNAIAEDGWFPVAFGNNAHANGNGAIAIGYDARTDGPSIAIGAAPYAQGDASIAIGRYVKATGNAVTALGDSARATNENATAIGENSVAEGWGSVAVGGGAKAGDHFSAAFGSAANASGWLSIAAGGYSRAAGEESAAFGNGSYAQNKYSVALGSGAQSSGLNSVALGANANDFGQSNVVSVGGDWGFSRRIIGVANGIDGNDAVNMSQLNAVSAQVAQNTASIAALRGGVRATFVGASLPSGVEVAAKSAPSLLGATSDVGATPVVSASISGSSLLFALDGDPSEAAVASATHSMAMGANANANADNSVALGADSVANRANTVSVGASGSERQITNVAAGTQGTDAVNVDQLNSAVKQANGYTDEAIAGANSYTDQAVAGAKNEMKHYADRAAAATLAIPSIPVLNVGEKWVGTAVGNYGSATAVGLAAAYQATANLNIGLGVSTGTSGPVAMKAQAGYRW
;
A
#
# COMPACT_ATOMS: atom_id res chain seq x y z
N MET A 1 17.52 -24.09 40.58
CA MET A 1 18.40 -23.07 41.18
C MET A 1 18.23 -23.16 42.70
N LYS A 2 19.29 -23.51 43.45
CA LYS A 2 19.20 -23.74 44.90
C LYS A 2 18.84 -22.43 45.62
N VAL A 3 17.62 -22.33 46.12
CA VAL A 3 17.18 -21.26 47.02
C VAL A 3 17.93 -21.44 48.33
N GLN A 4 18.98 -20.65 48.55
CA GLN A 4 19.60 -20.57 49.86
C GLN A 4 18.59 -19.94 50.81
N GLN A 5 18.14 -20.73 51.78
CA GLN A 5 17.37 -20.28 52.92
C GLN A 5 18.19 -19.23 53.69
N MET A 6 17.85 -17.95 53.52
CA MET A 6 18.25 -16.90 54.45
C MET A 6 17.59 -17.17 55.81
N ARG A 7 18.36 -17.77 56.71
CA ARG A 7 18.00 -17.92 58.12
C ARG A 7 18.01 -16.55 58.79
N PHE A 8 16.86 -15.87 58.80
CA PHE A 8 16.60 -14.80 59.75
C PHE A 8 16.44 -15.40 61.14
N LYS A 9 17.53 -15.46 61.92
CA LYS A 9 17.52 -15.58 63.38
C LYS A 9 18.29 -14.37 63.96
N PRO A 10 17.86 -13.79 65.09
CA PRO A 10 17.42 -12.41 65.06
C PRO A 10 18.37 -11.45 65.79
N VAL A 11 18.62 -10.30 65.17
CA VAL A 11 19.16 -9.08 65.82
C VAL A 11 18.30 -8.66 67.03
N MET A 12 17.02 -9.03 67.03
CA MET A 12 16.10 -8.84 68.16
C MET A 12 16.54 -9.59 69.43
N LEU A 13 17.27 -10.71 69.33
CA LEU A 13 17.77 -11.44 70.50
C LEU A 13 18.97 -10.73 71.13
N ALA A 14 19.85 -10.12 70.33
CA ALA A 14 20.98 -9.33 70.83
C ALA A 14 20.50 -8.07 71.56
N VAL A 15 19.52 -7.34 70.99
CA VAL A 15 18.90 -6.18 71.63
C VAL A 15 18.17 -6.57 72.93
N LEU A 16 17.44 -7.69 72.94
CA LEU A 16 16.80 -8.19 74.18
C LEU A 16 17.83 -8.61 75.24
N THR A 17 18.96 -9.24 74.87
CA THR A 17 20.00 -9.60 75.85
C THR A 17 20.71 -8.39 76.43
N THR A 18 20.96 -7.33 75.65
CA THR A 18 21.59 -6.10 76.19
C THR A 18 20.62 -5.32 77.07
N MET A 19 19.33 -5.29 76.75
CA MET A 19 18.30 -4.69 77.62
C MET A 19 18.05 -5.50 78.89
N ALA A 20 18.16 -6.84 78.85
CA ALA A 20 18.05 -7.70 80.03
C ALA A 20 19.26 -7.57 80.99
N VAL A 21 20.45 -7.27 80.47
CA VAL A 21 21.63 -6.97 81.31
C VAL A 21 21.48 -5.61 82.02
N LEU A 22 20.82 -4.61 81.41
CA LEU A 22 20.51 -3.35 82.09
C LEU A 22 19.43 -3.48 83.18
N ALA A 23 18.43 -4.35 83.00
CA ALA A 23 17.36 -4.54 83.98
C ALA A 23 17.80 -5.28 85.26
N SER A 24 18.99 -5.90 85.28
CA SER A 24 19.55 -6.58 86.46
C SER A 24 20.60 -5.75 87.22
N ALA A 25 20.96 -4.56 86.72
CA ALA A 25 21.74 -3.59 87.47
C ALA A 25 20.81 -2.84 88.45
N ASN A 26 20.60 -3.43 89.63
CA ASN A 26 20.12 -2.71 90.81
C ASN A 26 21.10 -1.56 91.12
N VAL A 27 20.82 -0.36 90.59
CA VAL A 27 21.46 0.87 91.05
C VAL A 27 20.81 1.21 92.38
N SER A 28 21.50 0.90 93.47
CA SER A 28 21.19 1.46 94.78
C SER A 28 21.17 2.98 94.65
N ALA A 29 20.13 3.62 95.18
CA ALA A 29 20.05 5.07 95.35
C ALA A 29 21.21 5.57 96.23
N GLY A 30 22.36 5.83 95.61
CA GLY A 30 23.52 6.47 96.18
C GLY A 30 23.59 7.90 95.65
N SER A 31 23.77 8.85 96.57
CA SER A 31 23.97 10.28 96.30
C SER A 31 24.86 10.54 95.08
N VAL A 32 24.25 11.02 93.98
CA VAL A 32 24.97 11.59 92.84
C VAL A 32 25.31 13.04 93.19
N ASN A 33 26.46 13.24 93.81
CA ASN A 33 27.10 14.55 93.99
C ASN A 33 28.59 14.39 93.67
N GLY A 34 29.02 14.95 92.54
CA GLY A 34 30.45 15.02 92.16
C GLY A 34 30.79 14.48 90.76
N TRP A 35 29.96 14.74 89.76
CA TRP A 35 30.27 14.55 88.33
C TRP A 35 29.86 15.87 87.66
N ASN A 36 30.68 16.45 86.77
CA ASN A 36 30.55 17.83 86.24
C ASN A 36 29.34 18.02 85.28
N ASN A 37 28.22 17.35 85.54
CA ASN A 37 27.01 17.37 84.72
C ASN A 37 26.16 18.62 85.04
N ARG A 38 25.67 19.30 83.99
CA ARG A 38 24.79 20.46 84.10
C ARG A 38 23.33 20.03 83.94
N VAL A 39 22.62 19.92 85.06
CA VAL A 39 21.16 19.71 85.08
C VAL A 39 20.50 21.08 85.31
N GLY A 40 19.58 21.48 84.43
CA GLY A 40 18.94 22.79 84.48
C GLY A 40 18.11 23.01 85.76
N PRO A 41 17.93 24.26 86.22
CA PRO A 41 17.26 24.59 87.50
C PRO A 41 15.76 24.25 87.57
N ASN A 42 15.14 23.82 86.45
CA ASN A 42 13.71 23.49 86.35
C ASN A 42 13.45 22.00 86.02
N VAL A 43 14.46 21.13 86.08
CA VAL A 43 14.35 19.69 85.76
C VAL A 43 14.10 18.91 87.05
N SER A 44 12.97 18.20 87.17
CA SER A 44 12.73 17.26 88.27
C SER A 44 13.69 16.06 88.14
N ARG A 45 14.14 15.53 89.28
CA ARG A 45 14.94 14.28 89.30
C ARG A 45 14.10 13.05 88.95
N ASP A 46 12.80 13.19 88.76
CA ASP A 46 11.90 12.08 88.50
C ASP A 46 12.15 11.49 87.10
N GLY A 47 12.62 10.25 87.07
CA GLY A 47 12.80 9.46 85.85
C GLY A 47 14.05 9.76 85.01
N THR A 48 14.90 10.71 85.42
CA THR A 48 16.16 11.03 84.71
C THR A 48 17.33 10.23 85.30
N ASN A 49 17.95 9.35 84.51
CA ASN A 49 19.13 8.57 84.91
C ASN A 49 20.35 8.97 84.08
N VAL A 50 21.39 9.50 84.70
CA VAL A 50 22.62 9.92 83.99
C VAL A 50 23.83 9.22 84.59
N VAL A 51 24.58 8.51 83.74
CA VAL A 51 25.83 7.82 84.09
C VAL A 51 26.93 8.31 83.14
N GLY A 52 27.93 9.04 83.66
CA GLY A 52 29.03 9.64 82.89
C GLY A 52 29.24 11.12 83.19
N ASP A 53 30.25 11.74 82.56
CA ASP A 53 30.72 13.12 82.80
C ASP A 53 30.30 14.12 81.71
N ASN A 54 30.26 15.42 82.08
CA ASN A 54 30.01 16.56 81.20
C ASN A 54 28.71 16.49 80.37
N ASN A 55 27.66 15.87 80.93
CA ASN A 55 26.36 15.80 80.28
C ASN A 55 25.48 17.02 80.62
N THR A 56 24.75 17.52 79.64
CA THR A 56 23.75 18.61 79.80
C THR A 56 22.35 18.04 79.61
N VAL A 57 21.44 18.27 80.57
CA VAL A 57 20.06 17.75 80.52
C VAL A 57 19.05 18.86 80.78
N SER A 58 18.10 19.00 79.86
CA SER A 58 17.08 20.07 79.87
C SER A 58 15.64 19.59 80.12
N ARG A 59 15.37 18.27 80.11
CA ARG A 59 14.02 17.70 80.34
C ARG A 59 14.06 16.41 81.17
N ASP A 60 13.01 16.20 81.96
CA ASP A 60 12.80 15.03 82.82
C ASP A 60 12.58 13.75 81.99
N GLY A 61 12.88 12.57 82.56
CA GLY A 61 12.65 11.28 81.89
C GLY A 61 13.72 10.90 80.87
N THR A 62 14.89 11.54 80.90
CA THR A 62 16.00 11.26 79.98
C THR A 62 16.97 10.24 80.59
N ASN A 63 17.33 9.20 79.84
CA ASN A 63 18.32 8.20 80.26
C ASN A 63 19.62 8.38 79.46
N ILE A 64 20.74 8.64 80.13
CA ILE A 64 22.06 8.85 79.53
C ILE A 64 23.08 7.89 80.12
N VAL A 65 23.84 7.22 79.25
CA VAL A 65 25.04 6.44 79.60
C VAL A 65 26.19 6.83 78.67
N GLY A 66 27.17 7.58 79.20
CA GLY A 66 28.35 8.07 78.48
C GLY A 66 28.66 9.54 78.77
N ASP A 67 29.66 10.09 78.08
CA ASP A 67 30.24 11.40 78.39
C ASP A 67 29.97 12.46 77.31
N ASN A 68 29.94 13.73 77.71
CA ASN A 68 29.83 14.90 76.83
C ASN A 68 28.56 14.93 75.97
N ASN A 69 27.42 14.46 76.49
CA ASN A 69 26.15 14.44 75.77
C ASN A 69 25.29 15.68 76.08
N ASP A 70 24.58 16.20 75.08
CA ASP A 70 23.64 17.31 75.21
C ASP A 70 22.20 16.82 74.93
N ALA A 71 21.39 16.74 75.97
CA ALA A 71 20.01 16.31 75.93
C ALA A 71 19.06 17.51 76.15
N ALA A 72 18.71 18.19 75.07
CA ALA A 72 17.72 19.27 75.07
C ALA A 72 16.27 18.74 75.10
N ALA A 73 16.05 17.46 74.83
CA ALA A 73 14.76 16.78 74.81
C ALA A 73 14.83 15.38 75.47
N THR A 74 13.67 14.75 75.70
CA THR A 74 13.55 13.42 76.31
C THR A 74 14.11 12.32 75.39
N GLY A 75 14.59 11.21 75.96
CA GLY A 75 15.09 10.08 75.16
C GLY A 75 16.06 9.17 75.90
N THR A 76 16.57 8.17 75.18
CA THR A 76 17.63 7.26 75.62
C THR A 76 18.90 7.53 74.83
N MET A 77 20.00 7.82 75.52
CA MET A 77 21.30 8.18 74.95
C MET A 77 22.37 7.24 75.52
N ILE A 78 23.03 6.45 74.65
CA ILE A 78 24.10 5.53 75.02
C ILE A 78 25.31 5.78 74.11
N GLY A 79 26.39 6.34 74.64
CA GLY A 79 27.59 6.73 73.91
C GLY A 79 28.10 8.11 74.30
N ASN A 80 29.13 8.58 73.61
CA ASN A 80 29.78 9.85 73.91
C ASN A 80 29.52 10.91 72.82
N GLY A 81 29.44 12.18 73.21
CA GLY A 81 29.39 13.32 72.27
C GLY A 81 28.10 13.40 71.44
N GLN A 82 26.98 12.93 71.97
CA GLN A 82 25.68 12.93 71.31
C GLN A 82 24.91 14.23 71.56
N SER A 83 24.06 14.62 70.61
CA SER A 83 23.16 15.77 70.74
C SER A 83 21.73 15.37 70.41
N ASN A 84 20.83 15.46 71.38
CA ASN A 84 19.41 15.19 71.22
C ASN A 84 18.56 16.47 71.37
N ARG A 85 17.85 16.84 70.30
CA ARG A 85 16.91 17.97 70.30
C ARG A 85 15.46 17.57 70.02
N LEU A 86 15.16 16.27 70.00
CA LEU A 86 13.85 15.69 69.66
C LEU A 86 13.35 14.78 70.79
N ALA A 87 12.08 14.91 71.15
CA ALA A 87 11.50 14.12 72.24
C ALA A 87 11.45 12.62 71.89
N ASP A 88 11.50 11.79 72.93
CA ASP A 88 11.32 10.33 72.88
C ASP A 88 12.23 9.60 71.87
N SER A 89 13.43 10.13 71.68
CA SER A 89 14.40 9.61 70.73
C SER A 89 15.32 8.54 71.34
N VAL A 90 15.91 7.71 70.48
CA VAL A 90 16.87 6.67 70.84
C VAL A 90 18.18 6.92 70.10
N LEU A 91 19.24 7.27 70.84
CA LEU A 91 20.56 7.59 70.32
C LEU A 91 21.58 6.59 70.89
N ILE A 92 22.15 5.73 70.05
CA ILE A 92 23.10 4.69 70.50
C ILE A 92 24.35 4.72 69.61
N GLY A 93 25.51 5.05 70.17
CA GLY A 93 26.79 5.17 69.46
C GLY A 93 27.41 6.56 69.58
N ASN A 94 28.74 6.63 69.54
CA ASN A 94 29.46 7.90 69.69
C ASN A 94 29.10 8.88 68.56
N GLY A 95 28.82 10.13 68.91
CA GLY A 95 28.44 11.17 67.95
C GLY A 95 27.07 10.99 67.30
N ALA A 96 26.23 10.07 67.79
CA ALA A 96 24.87 9.92 67.28
C ALA A 96 24.03 11.16 67.65
N ASN A 97 23.24 11.67 66.70
CA ASN A 97 22.50 12.93 66.87
C ASN A 97 21.04 12.85 66.40
N ALA A 98 20.19 13.64 67.03
CA ALA A 98 18.80 13.86 66.66
C ALA A 98 18.49 15.36 66.58
N TYR A 99 18.11 15.85 65.39
CA TYR A 99 17.90 17.28 65.12
C TYR A 99 16.57 17.57 64.42
N SER A 100 15.97 18.70 64.77
CA SER A 100 14.87 19.28 63.99
C SER A 100 15.36 19.86 62.66
N THR A 101 14.54 19.75 61.61
CA THR A 101 14.71 20.41 60.31
C THR A 101 14.30 21.88 60.29
N GLY A 102 13.62 22.39 61.33
CA GLY A 102 13.08 23.76 61.39
C GLY A 102 11.54 23.81 61.51
N ASP A 103 10.97 24.99 61.29
CA ASP A 103 9.67 25.48 61.78
C ASP A 103 8.39 24.70 61.38
N GLU A 104 8.46 23.68 60.50
CA GLU A 104 7.28 22.95 60.01
C GLU A 104 6.86 21.72 60.85
N TYR A 105 7.74 21.19 61.70
CA TYR A 105 7.49 19.96 62.47
C TYR A 105 7.77 20.15 63.96
N SER A 106 6.89 19.64 64.83
CA SER A 106 7.07 19.75 66.27
C SER A 106 8.35 19.04 66.74
N ASN A 107 9.00 19.60 67.76
CA ASN A 107 10.15 18.96 68.41
C ASN A 107 9.75 17.73 69.25
N ASP A 108 8.47 17.35 69.23
CA ASP A 108 7.92 16.21 69.96
C ASP A 108 7.94 14.91 69.13
N ALA A 109 8.44 14.96 67.89
CA ALA A 109 8.54 13.79 67.03
C ALA A 109 9.77 12.93 67.38
N PRO A 110 9.62 11.60 67.54
CA PRO A 110 10.72 10.71 67.90
C PRO A 110 11.72 10.53 66.77
N ALA A 111 12.94 10.13 67.12
CA ALA A 111 14.00 9.79 66.16
C ALA A 111 14.83 8.63 66.67
N VAL A 112 15.30 7.76 65.77
CA VAL A 112 16.19 6.65 66.11
C VAL A 112 17.51 6.83 65.39
N ALA A 113 18.60 7.08 66.11
CA ALA A 113 19.95 7.21 65.57
C ALA A 113 20.88 6.18 66.24
N ILE A 114 21.22 5.09 65.54
CA ILE A 114 22.01 3.98 66.09
C ILE A 114 23.25 3.76 65.23
N GLY A 115 24.43 4.13 65.70
CA GLY A 115 25.71 3.97 65.02
C GLY A 115 26.69 5.10 65.32
N LEU A 116 27.97 4.88 64.99
CA LEU A 116 28.98 5.95 65.04
C LEU A 116 28.58 7.09 64.11
N ASN A 117 28.46 8.31 64.62
CA ASN A 117 28.09 9.52 63.87
C ASN A 117 26.77 9.41 63.08
N SER A 118 25.83 8.55 63.49
CA SER A 118 24.52 8.48 62.85
C SER A 118 23.68 9.71 63.19
N SER A 119 22.95 10.26 62.23
CA SER A 119 22.12 11.46 62.44
C SER A 119 20.70 11.24 61.94
N ALA A 120 19.71 11.37 62.82
CA ALA A 120 18.30 11.28 62.46
C ALA A 120 17.59 12.65 62.62
N ARG A 121 16.59 12.89 61.77
CA ARG A 121 15.64 14.01 61.88
C ARG A 121 14.33 13.57 62.54
N GLN A 122 13.33 14.44 62.56
CA GLN A 122 11.99 14.12 63.07
C GLN A 122 11.41 12.87 62.40
N ASN A 123 10.75 12.02 63.19
CA ASN A 123 10.08 10.80 62.76
C ASN A 123 10.93 9.91 61.84
N SER A 124 12.25 9.88 62.07
CA SER A 124 13.21 9.23 61.18
C SER A 124 14.00 8.13 61.88
N ILE A 125 14.51 7.19 61.08
CA ILE A 125 15.35 6.08 61.53
C ILE A 125 16.69 6.14 60.78
N ALA A 126 17.80 6.30 61.48
CA ALA A 126 19.16 6.24 60.97
C ALA A 126 19.95 5.15 61.72
N ILE A 127 20.23 4.02 61.08
CA ILE A 127 20.91 2.86 61.70
C ILE A 127 22.14 2.47 60.88
N GLY A 128 23.33 2.60 61.47
CA GLY A 128 24.62 2.28 60.85
C GLY A 128 25.63 3.42 61.03
N PRO A 129 26.95 3.14 60.88
CA PRO A 129 27.95 4.18 60.98
C PRO A 129 27.77 5.21 59.86
N ASN A 130 27.75 6.49 60.23
CA ASN A 130 27.49 7.65 59.35
C ASN A 130 26.12 7.62 58.63
N ALA A 131 25.17 6.76 59.04
CA ALA A 131 23.81 6.75 58.49
C ALA A 131 23.13 8.10 58.81
N THR A 132 22.59 8.76 57.80
CA THR A 132 22.06 10.13 57.94
C THR A 132 20.69 10.26 57.29
N THR A 133 19.70 10.76 58.02
CA THR A 133 18.50 11.36 57.40
C THR A 133 18.65 12.87 57.35
N THR A 134 18.31 13.49 56.23
CA THR A 134 18.45 14.95 56.04
C THR A 134 17.17 15.73 56.23
N TYR A 135 16.02 15.06 56.11
CA TYR A 135 14.69 15.60 56.36
C TYR A 135 13.86 14.62 57.20
N ALA A 136 12.67 15.04 57.61
CA ALA A 136 11.75 14.25 58.40
C ALA A 136 11.23 13.01 57.65
N ASP A 137 10.63 12.09 58.41
CA ASP A 137 9.88 10.93 57.90
C ASP A 137 10.70 9.94 57.06
N ALA A 138 12.02 9.85 57.28
CA ALA A 138 12.94 9.09 56.45
C ALA A 138 13.57 7.88 57.16
N ILE A 139 13.96 6.87 56.39
CA ILE A 139 14.63 5.65 56.85
C ILE A 139 15.98 5.51 56.14
N ALA A 140 17.08 5.52 56.88
CA ALA A 140 18.45 5.28 56.42
C ALA A 140 19.09 4.12 57.22
N ILE A 141 19.29 2.96 56.60
CA ILE A 141 19.81 1.76 57.28
C ILE A 141 21.02 1.20 56.51
N GLY A 142 22.21 1.28 57.11
CA GLY A 142 23.47 0.82 56.54
C GLY A 142 24.59 1.85 56.70
N ALA A 143 25.84 1.41 56.56
CA ALA A 143 27.00 2.29 56.63
C ALA A 143 26.95 3.35 55.52
N ASN A 144 27.21 4.61 55.86
CA ASN A 144 27.23 5.77 54.96
C ASN A 144 25.93 5.96 54.15
N THR A 145 24.79 5.49 54.66
CA THR A 145 23.49 5.74 54.01
C THR A 145 23.06 7.19 54.16
N ARG A 146 22.39 7.72 53.14
CA ARG A 146 21.75 9.03 53.21
C ARG A 146 20.34 8.99 52.64
N ALA A 147 19.34 9.29 53.46
CA ALA A 147 17.94 9.41 53.05
C ALA A 147 17.45 10.87 53.19
N SER A 148 16.76 11.35 52.17
CA SER A 148 16.05 12.64 52.18
C SER A 148 14.58 12.47 52.57
N ALA A 149 13.75 13.51 52.42
CA ALA A 149 12.37 13.58 52.92
C ALA A 149 11.53 12.38 52.45
N ASN A 150 10.83 11.71 53.38
CA ASN A 150 10.02 10.51 53.12
C ASN A 150 10.76 9.33 52.46
N GLY A 151 12.09 9.37 52.39
CA GLY A 151 12.88 8.40 51.64
C GLY A 151 13.16 7.12 52.42
N VAL A 152 13.28 5.99 51.71
CA VAL A 152 13.67 4.69 52.28
C VAL A 152 14.99 4.23 51.64
N VAL A 153 16.07 4.26 52.41
CA VAL A 153 17.42 3.97 51.95
C VAL A 153 18.03 2.87 52.80
N ILE A 154 18.30 1.71 52.18
CA ILE A 154 18.77 0.52 52.90
C ILE A 154 19.94 -0.11 52.11
N GLY A 155 21.11 -0.20 52.72
CA GLY A 155 22.31 -0.81 52.13
C GLY A 155 23.57 0.05 52.29
N ILE A 156 24.75 -0.57 52.25
CA ILE A 156 26.02 0.16 52.39
C ILE A 156 26.18 1.15 51.23
N ASP A 157 26.54 2.40 51.54
CA ASP A 157 26.73 3.51 50.59
C ASP A 157 25.50 3.80 49.69
N ALA A 158 24.29 3.40 50.13
CA ALA A 158 23.05 3.71 49.41
C ALA A 158 22.65 5.18 49.62
N TYR A 159 22.05 5.79 48.60
CA TYR A 159 21.74 7.21 48.57
C TYR A 159 20.35 7.49 47.98
N GLY A 160 19.47 8.09 48.77
CA GLY A 160 18.18 8.65 48.34
C GLY A 160 18.24 10.16 48.41
N GLY A 161 18.56 10.81 47.28
CA GLY A 161 18.87 12.25 47.23
C GLY A 161 17.65 13.16 47.24
N GLY A 162 16.50 12.65 46.80
CA GLY A 162 15.28 13.41 46.61
C GLY A 162 14.12 12.98 47.50
N TRP A 163 12.99 13.66 47.34
CA TRP A 163 11.76 13.38 48.09
C TRP A 163 11.17 12.03 47.66
N ASP A 164 10.65 11.26 48.62
CA ASP A 164 10.02 9.95 48.39
C ASP A 164 10.91 8.94 47.65
N ALA A 165 12.24 9.15 47.69
CA ALA A 165 13.21 8.29 47.02
C ALA A 165 13.40 6.97 47.77
N THR A 166 13.29 5.84 47.08
CA THR A 166 13.55 4.51 47.67
C THR A 166 14.78 3.88 47.03
N ALA A 167 15.84 3.67 47.81
CA ALA A 167 17.09 3.05 47.36
C ALA A 167 17.47 1.85 48.25
N ILE A 168 17.32 0.62 47.73
CA ILE A 168 17.55 -0.62 48.48
C ILE A 168 18.62 -1.46 47.79
N GLY A 169 19.78 -1.61 48.42
CA GLY A 169 20.93 -2.37 47.92
C GLY A 169 22.24 -1.60 48.11
N ALA A 170 23.36 -2.32 48.13
CA ALA A 170 24.67 -1.68 48.23
C ALA A 170 24.89 -0.72 47.04
N GLN A 171 25.27 0.54 47.32
CA GLN A 171 25.44 1.59 46.32
C GLN A 171 24.20 1.91 45.45
N ALA A 172 23.00 1.51 45.88
CA ALA A 172 21.77 1.89 45.20
C ALA A 172 21.56 3.41 45.29
N ARG A 173 21.12 4.04 44.20
CA ARG A 173 20.89 5.49 44.12
C ARG A 173 19.51 5.80 43.55
N ALA A 174 18.73 6.59 44.27
CA ALA A 174 17.45 7.10 43.81
C ALA A 174 17.38 8.62 43.98
N ASP A 175 16.95 9.33 42.94
CA ASP A 175 16.59 10.74 43.00
C ASP A 175 15.11 10.89 43.41
N SER A 176 14.55 12.11 43.36
CA SER A 176 13.15 12.37 43.78
C SER A 176 12.17 11.48 43.05
N TYR A 177 11.26 10.84 43.79
CA TYR A 177 10.26 9.88 43.31
C TYR A 177 10.84 8.63 42.63
N GLY A 178 12.16 8.40 42.70
CA GLY A 178 12.81 7.24 42.12
C GLY A 178 12.74 6.00 43.01
N LEU A 179 12.62 4.82 42.39
CA LEU A 179 12.73 3.52 43.05
C LEU A 179 13.91 2.74 42.48
N ALA A 180 14.99 2.60 43.24
CA ALA A 180 16.17 1.82 42.91
C ALA A 180 16.34 0.62 43.84
N VAL A 181 16.16 -0.61 43.33
CA VAL A 181 16.26 -1.85 44.10
C VAL A 181 17.27 -2.79 43.46
N GLY A 182 18.40 -3.02 44.13
CA GLY A 182 19.50 -3.86 43.67
C GLY A 182 20.86 -3.22 43.90
N ALA A 183 21.91 -4.03 43.98
CA ALA A 183 23.27 -3.52 44.11
C ALA A 183 23.62 -2.63 42.90
N SER A 184 24.06 -1.40 43.16
CA SER A 184 24.39 -0.39 42.16
C SER A 184 23.23 0.00 41.22
N ALA A 185 21.96 -0.26 41.59
CA ALA A 185 20.80 0.21 40.84
C ALA A 185 20.71 1.74 40.91
N LYS A 186 20.38 2.41 39.80
CA LYS A 186 20.26 3.87 39.71
C LYS A 186 18.93 4.28 39.09
N ALA A 187 18.12 5.03 39.83
CA ALA A 187 16.92 5.70 39.33
C ALA A 187 17.11 7.23 39.39
N SER A 188 17.10 7.89 38.24
CA SER A 188 17.19 9.36 38.13
C SER A 188 15.92 9.94 37.53
N GLY A 189 15.38 11.01 38.14
CA GLY A 189 13.99 11.43 37.92
C GLY A 189 12.97 10.47 38.56
N ALA A 190 11.69 10.57 38.17
CA ALA A 190 10.63 9.69 38.67
C ALA A 190 10.66 8.33 37.95
N SER A 191 11.77 7.60 38.12
CA SER A 191 12.09 6.38 37.38
C SER A 191 12.08 5.13 38.26
N LEU A 192 11.91 3.96 37.63
CA LEU A 192 11.92 2.65 38.26
C LEU A 192 13.13 1.82 37.82
N ALA A 193 14.03 1.47 38.73
CA ALA A 193 15.24 0.69 38.49
C ALA A 193 15.29 -0.55 39.40
N ILE A 194 14.96 -1.73 38.87
CA ILE A 194 14.96 -2.99 39.65
C ILE A 194 15.97 -3.99 39.05
N GLY A 195 16.99 -4.34 39.82
CA GLY A 195 18.00 -5.35 39.53
C GLY A 195 19.43 -4.83 39.69
N ALA A 196 20.39 -5.75 39.77
CA ALA A 196 21.78 -5.38 39.99
C ALA A 196 22.37 -4.65 38.76
N GLY A 197 22.94 -3.46 38.98
CA GLY A 197 23.57 -2.62 37.96
C GLY A 197 22.59 -1.95 36.99
N THR A 198 21.29 -1.97 37.27
CA THR A 198 20.27 -1.37 36.42
C THR A 198 20.24 0.16 36.50
N GLN A 199 19.94 0.82 35.38
CA GLN A 199 19.90 2.27 35.26
C GLN A 199 18.59 2.71 34.59
N ALA A 200 17.78 3.48 35.30
CA ALA A 200 16.60 4.16 34.77
C ALA A 200 16.77 5.68 34.92
N GLN A 201 16.56 6.42 33.84
CA GLN A 201 16.69 7.87 33.77
C GLN A 201 15.50 8.47 33.01
N ASN A 202 15.17 9.75 33.22
CA ASN A 202 14.15 10.46 32.44
C ASN A 202 12.76 9.81 32.45
N ASP A 203 12.24 9.54 33.66
CA ASP A 203 10.88 9.00 33.91
C ASP A 203 10.65 7.64 33.23
N SER A 204 11.64 6.75 33.35
CA SER A 204 11.67 5.46 32.65
C SER A 204 11.53 4.26 33.59
N ILE A 205 11.33 3.09 32.99
CA ILE A 205 11.25 1.80 33.67
C ILE A 205 12.39 0.91 33.18
N ALA A 206 13.26 0.47 34.09
CA ALA A 206 14.33 -0.49 33.83
C ALA A 206 14.26 -1.65 34.84
N ILE A 207 14.06 -2.88 34.35
CA ILE A 207 13.91 -4.07 35.20
C ILE A 207 14.72 -5.25 34.65
N GLY A 208 15.63 -5.81 35.46
CA GLY A 208 16.49 -6.94 35.10
C GLY A 208 17.92 -6.72 35.60
N LYS A 209 18.84 -7.66 35.36
CA LYS A 209 20.27 -7.40 35.65
C LYS A 209 20.87 -6.56 34.52
N GLY A 210 21.61 -5.50 34.85
CA GLY A 210 22.37 -4.69 33.88
C GLY A 210 21.52 -3.95 32.84
N THR A 211 20.24 -3.70 33.13
CA THR A 211 19.36 -3.02 32.16
C THR A 211 19.58 -1.53 32.14
N ARG A 212 19.34 -0.90 30.99
CA ARG A 212 19.47 0.55 30.80
C ARG A 212 18.25 1.11 30.09
N ALA A 213 17.48 1.94 30.78
CA ALA A 213 16.45 2.78 30.21
C ALA A 213 16.91 4.24 30.36
N SER A 214 17.41 4.83 29.28
CA SER A 214 17.93 6.22 29.26
C SER A 214 17.17 7.15 28.32
N GLY A 215 16.37 6.61 27.40
CA GLY A 215 15.41 7.39 26.63
C GLY A 215 14.33 7.99 27.53
N GLN A 216 13.74 9.11 27.14
CA GLN A 216 12.67 9.76 27.90
C GLN A 216 11.39 8.89 27.84
N TYR A 217 10.76 8.61 28.98
CA TYR A 217 9.61 7.68 29.08
C TYR A 217 9.88 6.28 28.53
N SER A 218 11.15 5.85 28.53
CA SER A 218 11.55 4.55 27.98
C SER A 218 11.18 3.38 28.89
N THR A 219 11.07 2.18 28.33
CA THR A 219 10.86 0.93 29.07
C THR A 219 11.86 -0.13 28.62
N ALA A 220 12.73 -0.61 29.53
CA ALA A 220 13.67 -1.70 29.31
C ALA A 220 13.43 -2.85 30.33
N LEU A 221 13.04 -4.03 29.85
CA LEU A 221 12.72 -5.19 30.70
C LEU A 221 13.43 -6.46 30.19
N GLY A 222 14.27 -7.08 31.03
CA GLY A 222 15.03 -8.29 30.70
C GLY A 222 16.53 -8.11 30.86
N ASN A 223 17.29 -9.17 31.09
CA ASN A 223 18.74 -9.07 31.37
C ASN A 223 19.49 -8.36 30.21
N ASN A 224 20.24 -7.31 30.53
CA ASN A 224 20.92 -6.40 29.59
C ASN A 224 20.01 -5.76 28.52
N ALA A 225 18.71 -5.61 28.76
CA ALA A 225 17.85 -4.84 27.87
C ALA A 225 18.24 -3.35 27.89
N ILE A 226 18.27 -2.72 26.71
CA ILE A 226 18.67 -1.32 26.51
C ILE A 226 17.57 -0.62 25.73
N ALA A 227 16.97 0.42 26.33
CA ALA A 227 16.09 1.37 25.66
C ALA A 227 16.70 2.77 25.78
N GLU A 228 17.27 3.25 24.68
CA GLU A 228 18.06 4.48 24.65
C GLU A 228 17.70 5.35 23.45
N ASP A 229 18.14 6.61 23.50
CA ASP A 229 18.04 7.59 22.42
C ASP A 229 16.61 7.79 21.85
N GLY A 230 15.93 8.84 22.31
CA GLY A 230 14.61 9.23 21.81
C GLY A 230 13.54 9.23 22.90
N TRP A 231 12.29 9.43 22.46
CA TRP A 231 11.11 9.43 23.30
C TRP A 231 10.42 8.06 23.20
N PHE A 232 9.97 7.52 24.34
CA PHE A 232 9.20 6.28 24.50
C PHE A 232 9.75 4.99 23.81
N PRO A 233 11.08 4.71 23.74
CA PRO A 233 11.55 3.43 23.24
C PRO A 233 11.21 2.27 24.19
N VAL A 234 10.93 1.10 23.62
CA VAL A 234 10.56 -0.12 24.36
C VAL A 234 11.49 -1.26 24.00
N ALA A 235 12.25 -1.75 24.98
CA ALA A 235 13.09 -2.93 24.88
C ALA A 235 12.61 -4.02 25.84
N PHE A 236 12.17 -5.16 25.33
CA PHE A 236 11.70 -6.29 26.15
C PHE A 236 12.42 -7.58 25.73
N GLY A 237 13.17 -8.22 26.62
CA GLY A 237 13.88 -9.47 26.35
C GLY A 237 15.34 -9.43 26.78
N ASN A 238 16.01 -10.58 26.76
CA ASN A 238 17.44 -10.63 27.03
C ASN A 238 18.22 -9.99 25.88
N ASN A 239 19.06 -9.00 26.19
CA ASN A 239 19.83 -8.18 25.24
C ASN A 239 18.97 -7.48 24.16
N ALA A 240 17.68 -7.25 24.40
CA ALA A 240 16.87 -6.43 23.51
C ALA A 240 17.41 -4.99 23.50
N HIS A 241 17.58 -4.40 22.32
CA HIS A 241 18.15 -3.06 22.16
C HIS A 241 17.23 -2.19 21.29
N ALA A 242 16.53 -1.26 21.93
CA ALA A 242 15.76 -0.24 21.26
C ALA A 242 16.53 1.09 21.23
N ASN A 243 17.03 1.47 20.05
CA ASN A 243 17.71 2.74 19.81
C ASN A 243 16.93 3.54 18.76
N GLY A 244 16.27 4.62 19.19
CA GLY A 244 15.50 5.49 18.31
C GLY A 244 14.16 5.94 18.90
N ASN A 245 13.64 7.05 18.38
CA ASN A 245 12.36 7.61 18.79
C ASN A 245 11.20 6.64 18.49
N GLY A 246 10.46 6.21 19.52
CA GLY A 246 9.39 5.23 19.37
C GLY A 246 9.81 3.82 18.93
N ALA A 247 11.10 3.49 19.05
CA ALA A 247 11.60 2.20 18.63
C ALA A 247 11.11 1.06 19.55
N ILE A 248 10.71 -0.06 18.97
CA ILE A 248 10.19 -1.22 19.70
C ILE A 248 11.05 -2.45 19.39
N ALA A 249 11.81 -2.94 20.36
CA ALA A 249 12.61 -4.16 20.27
C ALA A 249 12.10 -5.20 21.28
N ILE A 250 11.44 -6.27 20.81
CA ILE A 250 10.83 -7.29 21.67
C ILE A 250 11.35 -8.68 21.30
N GLY A 251 12.08 -9.30 22.21
CA GLY A 251 12.57 -10.68 22.16
C GLY A 251 14.05 -10.81 22.46
N TYR A 252 14.57 -12.03 22.36
CA TYR A 252 15.98 -12.31 22.59
C TYR A 252 16.84 -11.69 21.47
N ASP A 253 17.84 -10.87 21.82
CA ASP A 253 18.73 -10.17 20.88
C ASP A 253 17.99 -9.30 19.81
N ALA A 254 16.73 -8.92 20.05
CA ALA A 254 15.99 -8.04 19.14
C ALA A 254 16.61 -6.64 19.11
N ARG A 255 16.83 -6.06 17.92
CA ARG A 255 17.49 -4.77 17.78
C ARG A 255 16.79 -3.83 16.80
N THR A 256 16.63 -2.59 17.22
CA THR A 256 16.23 -1.45 16.39
C THR A 256 17.28 -0.33 16.47
N ASP A 257 17.65 0.26 15.33
CA ASP A 257 18.58 1.41 15.25
C ASP A 257 17.91 2.72 14.73
N GLY A 258 16.61 2.66 14.44
CA GLY A 258 15.79 3.80 14.00
C GLY A 258 14.36 3.71 14.55
N PRO A 259 13.45 4.65 14.21
CA PRO A 259 12.04 4.63 14.59
C PRO A 259 11.30 3.45 13.92
N SER A 260 11.48 2.26 14.50
CA SER A 260 11.20 0.98 13.84
C SER A 260 10.74 -0.07 14.84
N ILE A 261 10.25 -1.21 14.33
CA ILE A 261 9.72 -2.32 15.11
C ILE A 261 10.52 -3.59 14.80
N ALA A 262 11.13 -4.21 15.82
CA ALA A 262 11.79 -5.50 15.74
C ALA A 262 11.20 -6.46 16.78
N ILE A 263 10.52 -7.54 16.36
CA ILE A 263 9.85 -8.49 17.25
C ILE A 263 10.24 -9.93 16.89
N GLY A 264 10.82 -10.68 17.83
CA GLY A 264 11.23 -12.08 17.64
C GLY A 264 12.62 -12.39 18.20
N ALA A 265 13.26 -13.46 17.71
CA ALA A 265 14.60 -13.86 18.13
C ALA A 265 15.67 -13.36 17.15
N ALA A 266 16.50 -12.41 17.59
CA ALA A 266 17.49 -11.70 16.79
C ALA A 266 16.99 -11.03 15.49
N PRO A 267 15.80 -10.37 15.45
CA PRO A 267 15.46 -9.47 14.36
C PRO A 267 16.31 -8.19 14.40
N TYR A 268 16.58 -7.62 13.23
CA TYR A 268 17.30 -6.36 13.08
C TYR A 268 16.53 -5.40 12.16
N ALA A 269 15.96 -4.34 12.76
CA ALA A 269 15.30 -3.26 12.04
C ALA A 269 16.17 -1.99 12.10
N GLN A 270 16.73 -1.58 10.97
CA GLN A 270 17.67 -0.46 10.91
C GLN A 270 17.05 0.77 10.24
N GLY A 271 16.23 0.59 9.20
CA GLY A 271 15.68 1.73 8.46
C GLY A 271 14.58 2.46 9.21
N ASP A 272 14.37 3.73 8.86
CA ASP A 272 13.28 4.53 9.41
C ASP A 272 11.94 3.92 9.02
N ALA A 273 10.99 3.85 9.96
CA ALA A 273 9.67 3.23 9.77
C ALA A 273 9.74 1.76 9.28
N SER A 274 10.84 1.06 9.55
CA SER A 274 10.99 -0.35 9.19
C SER A 274 10.31 -1.30 10.19
N ILE A 275 9.86 -2.45 9.69
CA ILE A 275 9.24 -3.51 10.48
C ILE A 275 10.00 -4.82 10.23
N ALA A 276 10.52 -5.44 11.29
CA ALA A 276 11.17 -6.74 11.29
C ALA A 276 10.49 -7.69 12.29
N ILE A 277 9.71 -8.67 11.82
CA ILE A 277 8.98 -9.58 12.71
C ILE A 277 9.31 -11.04 12.36
N GLY A 278 9.91 -11.77 13.29
CA GLY A 278 10.35 -13.15 13.11
C GLY A 278 11.74 -13.39 13.70
N ARG A 279 12.29 -14.58 13.46
CA ARG A 279 13.66 -14.92 13.86
C ARG A 279 14.64 -14.58 12.73
N TYR A 280 15.78 -13.96 13.06
CA TYR A 280 16.83 -13.56 12.11
C TYR A 280 16.36 -12.67 10.94
N VAL A 281 15.33 -11.86 11.15
CA VAL A 281 14.82 -10.93 10.14
C VAL A 281 15.76 -9.75 9.94
N LYS A 282 15.92 -9.30 8.69
CA LYS A 282 16.71 -8.12 8.36
C LYS A 282 15.88 -7.10 7.57
N ALA A 283 15.54 -6.00 8.23
CA ALA A 283 14.80 -4.86 7.67
C ALA A 283 15.71 -3.62 7.66
N THR A 284 16.55 -3.45 6.64
CA THR A 284 17.55 -2.36 6.61
C THR A 284 17.21 -1.19 5.71
N GLY A 285 16.24 -1.34 4.81
CA GLY A 285 15.75 -0.22 4.01
C GLY A 285 14.79 0.67 4.81
N ASN A 286 14.59 1.91 4.35
CA ASN A 286 13.57 2.80 4.91
C ASN A 286 12.16 2.38 4.48
N ALA A 287 11.18 2.52 5.37
CA ALA A 287 9.77 2.18 5.16
C ALA A 287 9.55 0.74 4.65
N VAL A 288 10.39 -0.20 5.08
CA VAL A 288 10.29 -1.61 4.67
C VAL A 288 9.46 -2.44 5.62
N THR A 289 8.90 -3.53 5.10
CA THR A 289 8.25 -4.57 5.91
C THR A 289 8.92 -5.92 5.66
N ALA A 290 9.51 -6.53 6.69
CA ALA A 290 10.05 -7.89 6.65
C ALA A 290 9.38 -8.76 7.73
N LEU A 291 8.67 -9.81 7.31
CA LEU A 291 7.91 -10.70 8.18
C LEU A 291 8.19 -12.17 7.83
N GLY A 292 8.64 -12.96 8.81
CA GLY A 292 8.91 -14.39 8.64
C GLY A 292 10.36 -14.76 8.95
N ASP A 293 10.62 -16.03 9.23
CA ASP A 293 11.96 -16.50 9.59
C ASP A 293 12.99 -16.16 8.49
N SER A 294 14.08 -15.49 8.84
CA SER A 294 15.14 -15.10 7.92
C SER A 294 14.69 -14.22 6.73
N ALA A 295 13.52 -13.58 6.82
CA ALA A 295 13.02 -12.65 5.82
C ALA A 295 13.95 -11.41 5.71
N ARG A 296 14.13 -10.90 4.49
CA ARG A 296 15.07 -9.80 4.22
C ARG A 296 14.45 -8.75 3.30
N ALA A 297 14.31 -7.53 3.81
CA ALA A 297 13.93 -6.34 3.04
C ALA A 297 15.00 -5.25 3.23
N THR A 298 15.79 -4.96 2.20
CA THR A 298 17.04 -4.18 2.35
C THR A 298 17.06 -2.82 1.68
N ASN A 299 16.15 -2.57 0.74
CA ASN A 299 16.04 -1.31 0.03
C ASN A 299 14.71 -0.62 0.33
N GLU A 300 14.65 0.69 0.09
CA GLU A 300 13.50 1.53 0.47
C GLU A 300 12.17 1.02 -0.13
N ASN A 301 11.10 1.10 0.67
CA ASN A 301 9.73 0.67 0.32
C ASN A 301 9.60 -0.84 -0.01
N ALA A 302 10.62 -1.65 0.26
CA ALA A 302 10.57 -3.08 0.00
C ALA A 302 9.70 -3.84 1.00
N THR A 303 9.00 -4.89 0.54
CA THR A 303 8.17 -5.77 1.37
C THR A 303 8.57 -7.22 1.16
N ALA A 304 9.05 -7.89 2.21
CA ALA A 304 9.38 -9.32 2.23
C ALA A 304 8.51 -10.05 3.27
N ILE A 305 7.61 -10.94 2.82
CA ILE A 305 6.71 -11.69 3.69
C ILE A 305 6.83 -13.19 3.40
N GLY A 306 7.28 -13.96 4.38
CA GLY A 306 7.47 -15.41 4.29
C GLY A 306 8.86 -15.83 4.77
N GLU A 307 8.99 -17.09 5.18
CA GLU A 307 10.29 -17.70 5.53
C GLU A 307 11.26 -17.56 4.35
N ASN A 308 12.47 -17.06 4.59
CA ASN A 308 13.52 -16.83 3.59
C ASN A 308 13.08 -15.96 2.39
N SER A 309 12.03 -15.14 2.54
CA SER A 309 11.63 -14.18 1.51
C SER A 309 12.66 -13.05 1.40
N VAL A 310 12.93 -12.58 0.17
CA VAL A 310 13.97 -11.60 -0.13
C VAL A 310 13.42 -10.52 -1.06
N ALA A 311 13.29 -9.30 -0.55
CA ALA A 311 12.95 -8.10 -1.30
C ALA A 311 14.16 -7.14 -1.31
N GLU A 312 14.95 -7.20 -2.37
CA GLU A 312 16.23 -6.48 -2.50
C GLU A 312 16.16 -5.26 -3.41
N GLY A 313 15.10 -5.09 -4.22
CA GLY A 313 14.96 -3.89 -5.04
C GLY A 313 14.23 -2.75 -4.36
N TRP A 314 14.43 -1.51 -4.85
CA TRP A 314 13.60 -0.36 -4.48
C TRP A 314 12.12 -0.62 -4.80
N GLY A 315 11.23 -0.45 -3.83
CA GLY A 315 9.79 -0.72 -3.99
C GLY A 315 9.45 -2.17 -4.35
N SER A 316 10.36 -3.11 -4.13
CA SER A 316 10.17 -4.53 -4.48
C SER A 316 9.25 -5.25 -3.49
N VAL A 317 8.53 -6.27 -3.98
CA VAL A 317 7.58 -7.04 -3.16
C VAL A 317 7.82 -8.53 -3.31
N ALA A 318 8.21 -9.22 -2.25
CA ALA A 318 8.38 -10.67 -2.20
C ALA A 318 7.43 -11.29 -1.16
N VAL A 319 6.44 -12.05 -1.60
CA VAL A 319 5.43 -12.68 -0.73
C VAL A 319 5.37 -14.18 -0.99
N GLY A 320 5.82 -14.98 -0.03
CA GLY A 320 5.88 -16.44 -0.10
C GLY A 320 7.21 -16.97 0.44
N GLY A 321 7.20 -18.21 0.94
CA GLY A 321 8.43 -18.87 1.43
C GLY A 321 9.47 -19.00 0.31
N GLY A 322 10.65 -18.39 0.50
CA GLY A 322 11.72 -18.34 -0.50
C GLY A 322 11.45 -17.44 -1.71
N ALA A 323 10.38 -16.62 -1.70
CA ALA A 323 10.11 -15.68 -2.78
C ALA A 323 11.22 -14.63 -2.88
N LYS A 324 11.63 -14.27 -4.10
CA LYS A 324 12.69 -13.29 -4.36
C LYS A 324 12.25 -12.23 -5.36
N ALA A 325 12.23 -10.98 -4.91
CA ALA A 325 12.09 -9.79 -5.75
C ALA A 325 13.45 -9.06 -5.75
N GLY A 326 14.27 -9.31 -6.77
CA GLY A 326 15.69 -8.99 -6.79
C GLY A 326 16.06 -7.64 -7.39
N ASP A 327 15.17 -7.03 -8.18
CA ASP A 327 15.43 -5.77 -8.91
C ASP A 327 14.38 -4.70 -8.54
N HIS A 328 14.60 -3.45 -8.92
CA HIS A 328 13.71 -2.33 -8.61
C HIS A 328 12.31 -2.58 -9.19
N PHE A 329 11.30 -2.29 -8.38
CA PHE A 329 9.88 -2.48 -8.69
C PHE A 329 9.47 -3.90 -9.07
N SER A 330 10.34 -4.89 -8.83
CA SER A 330 10.01 -6.28 -9.09
C SER A 330 9.03 -6.83 -8.04
N ALA A 331 8.16 -7.76 -8.44
CA ALA A 331 7.18 -8.37 -7.55
C ALA A 331 7.13 -9.89 -7.72
N ALA A 332 7.40 -10.62 -6.65
CA ALA A 332 7.39 -12.08 -6.58
C ALA A 332 6.31 -12.57 -5.60
N PHE A 333 5.32 -13.30 -6.10
CA PHE A 333 4.21 -13.87 -5.32
C PHE A 333 4.20 -15.40 -5.44
N GLY A 334 4.30 -16.12 -4.33
CA GLY A 334 4.29 -17.57 -4.27
C GLY A 334 5.61 -18.16 -3.76
N SER A 335 5.57 -19.41 -3.29
CA SER A 335 6.76 -20.08 -2.78
C SER A 335 7.83 -20.22 -3.87
N ALA A 336 9.05 -19.79 -3.58
CA ALA A 336 10.18 -19.79 -4.51
C ALA A 336 9.93 -19.02 -5.84
N ALA A 337 8.95 -18.12 -5.89
CA ALA A 337 8.78 -17.21 -7.03
C ALA A 337 9.99 -16.27 -7.14
N ASN A 338 10.46 -15.97 -8.35
CA ASN A 338 11.67 -15.18 -8.58
C ASN A 338 11.44 -14.11 -9.66
N ALA A 339 11.24 -12.87 -9.23
CA ALA A 339 11.19 -11.69 -10.09
C ALA A 339 12.57 -11.01 -10.05
N SER A 340 13.36 -11.19 -11.09
CA SER A 340 14.78 -10.79 -11.15
C SER A 340 15.08 -9.71 -12.18
N GLY A 341 14.11 -9.32 -13.01
CA GLY A 341 14.24 -8.17 -13.91
C GLY A 341 13.62 -6.91 -13.31
N TRP A 342 14.10 -5.74 -13.75
CA TRP A 342 13.48 -4.45 -13.45
C TRP A 342 12.01 -4.41 -13.87
N LEU A 343 11.11 -3.91 -13.01
CA LEU A 343 9.65 -3.93 -13.21
C LEU A 343 9.03 -5.31 -13.51
N SER A 344 9.72 -6.41 -13.19
CA SER A 344 9.23 -7.76 -13.50
C SER A 344 8.22 -8.28 -12.47
N ILE A 345 7.30 -9.15 -12.90
CA ILE A 345 6.30 -9.79 -12.03
C ILE A 345 6.37 -11.30 -12.16
N ALA A 346 6.64 -12.02 -11.08
CA ALA A 346 6.58 -13.48 -11.01
C ALA A 346 5.49 -13.91 -10.02
N ALA A 347 4.39 -14.46 -10.49
CA ALA A 347 3.24 -14.83 -9.66
C ALA A 347 2.86 -16.31 -9.87
N GLY A 348 3.16 -17.14 -8.88
CA GLY A 348 2.98 -18.59 -8.88
C GLY A 348 4.18 -19.27 -8.23
N GLY A 349 3.99 -20.43 -7.60
CA GLY A 349 5.11 -21.16 -7.00
C GLY A 349 6.15 -21.52 -8.07
N TYR A 350 7.43 -21.28 -7.80
CA TYR A 350 8.55 -21.46 -8.75
C TYR A 350 8.45 -20.66 -10.06
N SER A 351 7.54 -19.67 -10.15
CA SER A 351 7.50 -18.77 -11.32
C SER A 351 8.78 -17.93 -11.41
N ARG A 352 9.20 -17.58 -12.62
CA ARG A 352 10.41 -16.79 -12.85
C ARG A 352 10.17 -15.71 -13.92
N ALA A 353 10.35 -14.45 -13.53
CA ALA A 353 10.38 -13.33 -14.45
C ALA A 353 11.80 -12.74 -14.45
N ALA A 354 12.60 -13.07 -15.47
CA ALA A 354 14.01 -12.71 -15.55
C ALA A 354 14.28 -11.52 -16.48
N GLY A 355 13.37 -11.23 -17.42
CA GLY A 355 13.50 -10.09 -18.29
C GLY A 355 13.05 -8.78 -17.63
N GLU A 356 13.59 -7.66 -18.11
CA GLU A 356 13.06 -6.33 -17.83
C GLU A 356 11.61 -6.21 -18.32
N GLU A 357 10.73 -5.64 -17.50
CA GLU A 357 9.28 -5.52 -17.76
C GLU A 357 8.62 -6.86 -18.17
N SER A 358 9.19 -7.99 -17.72
CA SER A 358 8.65 -9.32 -18.01
C SER A 358 7.64 -9.77 -16.97
N ALA A 359 6.72 -10.64 -17.36
CA ALA A 359 5.70 -11.15 -16.44
C ALA A 359 5.47 -12.65 -16.58
N ALA A 360 5.58 -13.38 -15.48
CA ALA A 360 5.40 -14.82 -15.41
C ALA A 360 4.28 -15.16 -14.41
N PHE A 361 3.15 -15.65 -14.90
CA PHE A 361 1.99 -16.04 -14.10
C PHE A 361 1.73 -17.54 -14.22
N GLY A 362 1.76 -18.28 -13.12
CA GLY A 362 1.54 -19.73 -13.08
C GLY A 362 2.68 -20.50 -12.40
N ASN A 363 2.41 -21.72 -11.94
CA ASN A 363 3.44 -22.55 -11.32
C ASN A 363 4.53 -22.91 -12.34
N GLY A 364 5.78 -22.60 -12.03
CA GLY A 364 6.91 -22.87 -12.93
C GLY A 364 6.88 -22.12 -14.27
N SER A 365 6.07 -21.06 -14.41
CA SER A 365 6.11 -20.21 -15.61
C SER A 365 7.45 -19.46 -15.69
N TYR A 366 7.94 -19.21 -16.90
CA TYR A 366 9.23 -18.56 -17.13
C TYR A 366 9.16 -17.52 -18.25
N ALA A 367 9.26 -16.24 -17.88
CA ALA A 367 9.43 -15.12 -18.80
C ALA A 367 10.89 -14.65 -18.76
N GLN A 368 11.67 -14.96 -19.80
CA GLN A 368 13.13 -14.87 -19.76
C GLN A 368 13.69 -13.55 -20.29
N ASN A 369 13.07 -12.97 -21.32
CA ASN A 369 13.60 -11.81 -22.04
C ASN A 369 12.75 -10.55 -21.81
N LYS A 370 13.27 -9.39 -22.24
CA LYS A 370 12.60 -8.11 -22.06
C LYS A 370 11.22 -8.10 -22.73
N TYR A 371 10.22 -7.55 -22.04
CA TYR A 371 8.81 -7.52 -22.49
C TYR A 371 8.17 -8.90 -22.73
N SER A 372 8.77 -10.00 -22.24
CA SER A 372 8.20 -11.34 -22.40
C SER A 372 7.11 -11.61 -21.35
N VAL A 373 6.07 -12.35 -21.75
CA VAL A 373 4.93 -12.66 -20.87
C VAL A 373 4.60 -14.15 -20.95
N ALA A 374 4.76 -14.87 -19.84
CA ALA A 374 4.40 -16.28 -19.70
C ALA A 374 3.14 -16.44 -18.83
N LEU A 375 2.02 -16.85 -19.41
CA LEU A 375 0.71 -16.96 -18.75
C LEU A 375 0.24 -18.42 -18.71
N GLY A 376 0.52 -19.14 -17.64
CA GLY A 376 0.07 -20.51 -17.41
C GLY A 376 1.12 -21.37 -16.73
N SER A 377 0.70 -22.48 -16.11
CA SER A 377 1.63 -23.43 -15.48
C SER A 377 2.63 -23.96 -16.51
N GLY A 378 3.93 -23.82 -16.24
CA GLY A 378 5.01 -24.24 -17.15
C GLY A 378 5.08 -23.48 -18.48
N ALA A 379 4.35 -22.36 -18.65
CA ALA A 379 4.48 -21.52 -19.85
C ALA A 379 5.89 -20.93 -19.94
N GLN A 380 6.49 -20.92 -21.13
CA GLN A 380 7.84 -20.44 -21.38
C GLN A 380 7.82 -19.39 -22.48
N SER A 381 8.11 -18.15 -22.10
CA SER A 381 8.27 -17.03 -23.02
C SER A 381 9.74 -16.62 -23.01
N SER A 382 10.49 -17.10 -24.00
CA SER A 382 11.93 -16.93 -24.14
C SER A 382 12.33 -15.98 -25.26
N GLY A 383 11.41 -15.53 -26.11
CA GLY A 383 11.66 -14.51 -27.13
C GLY A 383 11.57 -13.08 -26.57
N LEU A 384 12.20 -12.10 -27.25
CA LEU A 384 12.02 -10.68 -26.93
C LEU A 384 10.60 -10.23 -27.34
N ASN A 385 9.90 -9.47 -26.48
CA ASN A 385 8.57 -8.94 -26.79
C ASN A 385 7.60 -10.03 -27.26
N SER A 386 7.52 -11.12 -26.50
CA SER A 386 6.76 -12.32 -26.84
C SER A 386 5.75 -12.67 -25.74
N VAL A 387 4.74 -13.46 -26.09
CA VAL A 387 3.74 -13.94 -25.13
C VAL A 387 3.55 -15.44 -25.30
N ALA A 388 3.79 -16.23 -24.24
CA ALA A 388 3.39 -17.62 -24.16
C ALA A 388 2.09 -17.75 -23.36
N LEU A 389 0.96 -18.01 -24.05
CA LEU A 389 -0.39 -18.01 -23.50
C LEU A 389 -0.94 -19.44 -23.33
N GLY A 390 -1.02 -19.84 -22.06
CA GLY A 390 -1.60 -21.07 -21.56
C GLY A 390 -0.57 -22.06 -20.99
N ALA A 391 -1.03 -23.05 -20.23
CA ALA A 391 -0.16 -24.07 -19.63
C ALA A 391 0.74 -24.77 -20.67
N ASN A 392 2.04 -24.86 -20.39
CA ASN A 392 3.07 -25.41 -21.28
C ASN A 392 3.15 -24.74 -22.66
N ALA A 393 2.61 -23.53 -22.85
CA ALA A 393 2.85 -22.77 -24.07
C ALA A 393 4.34 -22.41 -24.17
N ASN A 394 4.89 -22.44 -25.38
CA ASN A 394 6.29 -22.14 -25.66
C ASN A 394 6.39 -21.30 -26.93
N ASP A 395 7.08 -20.16 -26.86
CA ASP A 395 7.37 -19.32 -28.04
C ASP A 395 8.58 -19.81 -28.85
N PHE A 396 9.30 -20.80 -28.33
CA PHE A 396 10.52 -21.37 -28.91
C PHE A 396 11.63 -20.33 -29.13
N GLY A 397 11.65 -19.28 -28.32
CA GLY A 397 12.63 -18.20 -28.39
C GLY A 397 12.35 -17.18 -29.49
N GLN A 398 11.21 -17.28 -30.17
CA GLN A 398 10.85 -16.35 -31.24
C GLN A 398 10.42 -15.01 -30.65
N SER A 399 11.01 -13.93 -31.17
CA SER A 399 10.65 -12.56 -30.77
C SER A 399 9.40 -12.08 -31.50
N ASN A 400 8.63 -11.18 -30.88
CA ASN A 400 7.43 -10.57 -31.47
C ASN A 400 6.32 -11.57 -31.86
N VAL A 401 6.11 -12.61 -31.04
CA VAL A 401 5.06 -13.61 -31.27
C VAL A 401 4.15 -13.78 -30.06
N VAL A 402 2.92 -14.20 -30.31
CA VAL A 402 2.04 -14.78 -29.30
C VAL A 402 1.93 -16.28 -29.59
N SER A 403 2.54 -17.10 -28.75
CA SER A 403 2.38 -18.55 -28.79
C SER A 403 1.23 -18.98 -27.90
N VAL A 404 0.21 -19.63 -28.45
CA VAL A 404 -0.92 -20.19 -27.70
C VAL A 404 -0.76 -21.68 -27.40
N GLY A 405 0.38 -22.28 -27.74
CA GLY A 405 0.64 -23.71 -27.60
C GLY A 405 2.11 -24.03 -27.40
N GLY A 406 2.44 -25.30 -27.25
CA GLY A 406 3.80 -25.79 -27.09
C GLY A 406 4.00 -27.09 -27.84
N ASP A 407 5.11 -27.78 -27.54
CA ASP A 407 5.42 -29.08 -28.15
C ASP A 407 4.35 -30.15 -27.81
N TRP A 408 4.37 -31.29 -28.53
CA TRP A 408 3.63 -32.51 -28.15
C TRP A 408 2.10 -32.37 -28.00
N GLY A 409 1.45 -31.51 -28.79
CA GLY A 409 -0.01 -31.44 -28.84
C GLY A 409 -0.66 -30.48 -27.82
N PHE A 410 0.12 -29.61 -27.18
CA PHE A 410 -0.40 -28.53 -26.33
C PHE A 410 -0.95 -27.33 -27.12
N SER A 411 -1.43 -27.54 -28.35
CA SER A 411 -2.01 -26.48 -29.18
C SER A 411 -3.41 -26.10 -28.67
N ARG A 412 -3.71 -24.79 -28.72
CA ARG A 412 -5.03 -24.27 -28.33
C ARG A 412 -5.78 -23.77 -29.56
N ARG A 413 -7.10 -23.98 -29.53
CA ARG A 413 -7.99 -23.26 -30.45
C ARG A 413 -8.20 -21.86 -29.91
N ILE A 414 -8.05 -20.87 -30.78
CA ILE A 414 -8.45 -19.49 -30.51
C ILE A 414 -9.91 -19.39 -30.99
N ILE A 415 -10.84 -19.24 -30.05
CA ILE A 415 -12.28 -19.12 -30.32
C ILE A 415 -12.76 -17.69 -30.08
N GLY A 416 -13.93 -17.33 -30.62
CA GLY A 416 -14.46 -15.97 -30.49
C GLY A 416 -13.79 -14.93 -31.41
N VAL A 417 -13.05 -15.39 -32.42
CA VAL A 417 -12.42 -14.51 -33.42
C VAL A 417 -13.47 -14.04 -34.43
N ALA A 418 -13.76 -12.73 -34.42
CA ALA A 418 -14.62 -12.09 -35.41
C ALA A 418 -14.00 -12.13 -36.82
N ASN A 419 -14.76 -11.76 -37.86
CA ASN A 419 -14.20 -11.65 -39.20
C ASN A 419 -13.15 -10.52 -39.21
N GLY A 420 -11.95 -10.81 -39.69
CA GLY A 420 -10.93 -9.79 -39.91
C GLY A 420 -11.37 -8.76 -40.96
N ILE A 421 -11.10 -7.50 -40.68
CA ILE A 421 -11.40 -6.35 -41.55
C ILE A 421 -10.11 -5.83 -42.15
N ASP A 422 -9.08 -5.65 -41.31
CA ASP A 422 -7.78 -5.15 -41.72
C ASP A 422 -6.83 -6.28 -42.14
N GLY A 423 -5.76 -5.92 -42.87
CA GLY A 423 -4.77 -6.89 -43.37
C GLY A 423 -3.97 -7.62 -42.28
N ASN A 424 -4.04 -7.15 -41.03
CA ASN A 424 -3.32 -7.69 -39.88
C ASN A 424 -4.25 -8.41 -38.88
N ASP A 425 -5.54 -8.47 -39.16
CA ASP A 425 -6.49 -9.18 -38.32
C ASP A 425 -6.37 -10.70 -38.47
N ALA A 426 -6.75 -11.42 -37.41
CA ALA A 426 -6.88 -12.86 -37.48
C ALA A 426 -8.07 -13.26 -38.37
N VAL A 427 -7.86 -14.25 -39.24
CA VAL A 427 -8.91 -14.82 -40.10
C VAL A 427 -9.60 -15.97 -39.38
N ASN A 428 -10.93 -15.98 -39.37
CA ASN A 428 -11.71 -17.07 -38.78
C ASN A 428 -12.17 -18.11 -39.82
N MET A 429 -12.78 -19.20 -39.34
CA MET A 429 -13.24 -20.29 -40.22
C MET A 429 -14.39 -19.89 -41.17
N SER A 430 -15.23 -18.90 -40.83
CA SER A 430 -16.27 -18.45 -41.75
C SER A 430 -15.70 -17.76 -42.99
N GLN A 431 -14.67 -16.92 -42.82
CA GLN A 431 -13.97 -16.29 -43.94
C GLN A 431 -13.26 -17.33 -44.82
N LEU A 432 -12.57 -18.30 -44.20
CA LEU A 432 -11.93 -19.40 -44.95
C LEU A 432 -12.95 -20.26 -45.69
N ASN A 433 -14.09 -20.59 -45.07
CA ASN A 433 -15.15 -21.37 -45.70
C ASN A 433 -15.81 -20.60 -46.86
N ALA A 434 -15.94 -19.26 -46.77
CA ALA A 434 -16.44 -18.44 -47.87
C ALA A 434 -15.50 -18.51 -49.09
N VAL A 435 -14.19 -18.44 -48.86
CA VAL A 435 -13.17 -18.64 -49.92
C VAL A 435 -13.24 -20.06 -50.47
N SER A 436 -13.34 -21.08 -49.62
CA SER A 436 -13.46 -22.48 -50.04
C SER A 436 -14.71 -22.72 -50.88
N ALA A 437 -15.84 -22.09 -50.54
CA ALA A 437 -17.06 -22.16 -51.32
C ALA A 437 -16.88 -21.54 -52.72
N GLN A 438 -16.21 -20.39 -52.81
CA GLN A 438 -15.88 -19.77 -54.09
C GLN A 438 -14.95 -20.64 -54.95
N VAL A 439 -13.94 -21.27 -54.34
CA VAL A 439 -13.05 -22.22 -55.05
C VAL A 439 -13.81 -23.44 -55.56
N ALA A 440 -14.73 -23.98 -54.77
CA ALA A 440 -15.60 -25.08 -55.19
C ALA A 440 -16.49 -24.69 -56.38
N GLN A 441 -17.09 -23.49 -56.34
CA GLN A 441 -17.87 -22.95 -57.46
C GLN A 441 -17.01 -22.77 -58.71
N ASN A 442 -15.82 -22.19 -58.59
CA ASN A 442 -14.91 -22.03 -59.72
C ASN A 442 -14.53 -23.39 -60.33
N THR A 443 -14.30 -24.41 -59.49
CA THR A 443 -14.03 -25.78 -59.93
C THR A 443 -15.20 -26.36 -60.73
N ALA A 444 -16.44 -26.15 -60.25
CA ALA A 444 -17.64 -26.58 -60.96
C ALA A 444 -17.81 -25.85 -62.30
N SER A 445 -17.59 -24.53 -62.34
CA SER A 445 -17.63 -23.72 -63.55
C SER A 445 -16.61 -24.18 -64.59
N ILE A 446 -15.37 -24.49 -64.17
CA ILE A 446 -14.33 -25.03 -65.06
C ILE A 446 -14.74 -26.41 -65.61
N ALA A 447 -15.34 -27.27 -64.78
CA ALA A 447 -15.83 -28.58 -65.23
C ALA A 447 -16.96 -28.43 -66.25
N ALA A 448 -17.90 -27.51 -66.01
CA ALA A 448 -18.99 -27.19 -66.94
C ALA A 448 -18.45 -26.65 -68.27
N LEU A 449 -17.46 -25.76 -68.25
CA LEU A 449 -16.81 -25.24 -69.45
C LEU A 449 -16.14 -26.36 -70.26
N ARG A 450 -15.42 -27.28 -69.60
CA ARG A 450 -14.85 -28.47 -70.25
C ARG A 450 -15.93 -29.37 -70.88
N GLY A 451 -17.07 -29.52 -70.22
CA GLY A 451 -18.24 -30.24 -70.74
C GLY A 451 -18.87 -29.56 -71.95
N GLY A 452 -19.07 -28.24 -71.88
CA GLY A 452 -19.61 -27.42 -72.98
C GLY A 452 -18.72 -27.44 -74.21
N VAL A 453 -17.40 -27.27 -74.04
CA VAL A 453 -16.42 -27.43 -75.13
C VAL A 453 -16.56 -28.82 -75.78
N ARG A 454 -16.61 -29.90 -74.98
CA ARG A 454 -16.86 -31.25 -75.50
C ARG A 454 -18.20 -31.38 -76.23
N ALA A 455 -19.26 -30.76 -75.75
CA ALA A 455 -20.58 -30.79 -76.39
C ALA A 455 -20.61 -30.00 -77.70
N THR A 456 -19.93 -28.86 -77.80
CA THR A 456 -19.80 -28.09 -79.06
C THR A 456 -19.02 -28.85 -80.13
N PHE A 457 -18.05 -29.68 -79.74
CA PHE A 457 -17.31 -30.55 -80.67
C PHE A 457 -18.04 -31.85 -81.06
N VAL A 458 -19.12 -32.24 -80.36
CA VAL A 458 -19.83 -33.53 -80.58
C VAL A 458 -21.31 -33.33 -80.97
N GLY A 459 -21.88 -32.14 -80.75
CA GLY A 459 -23.30 -31.81 -80.96
C GLY A 459 -23.66 -31.19 -82.32
N ALA A 460 -22.69 -30.98 -83.21
CA ALA A 460 -23.02 -30.77 -84.62
C ALA A 460 -23.22 -32.15 -85.26
N SER A 461 -24.39 -32.40 -85.84
CA SER A 461 -24.60 -33.49 -86.80
C SER A 461 -23.67 -33.27 -87.98
N LEU A 462 -22.45 -33.79 -87.89
CA LEU A 462 -21.50 -33.80 -88.98
C LEU A 462 -22.08 -34.72 -90.08
N PRO A 463 -22.17 -34.26 -91.34
CA PRO A 463 -22.59 -35.08 -92.46
C PRO A 463 -21.75 -36.36 -92.52
N SER A 464 -22.40 -37.48 -92.87
CA SER A 464 -21.79 -38.82 -92.95
C SER A 464 -20.52 -38.78 -93.81
N GLY A 465 -19.36 -38.84 -93.14
CA GLY A 465 -18.03 -38.75 -93.75
C GLY A 465 -16.96 -38.14 -92.85
N VAL A 466 -17.33 -37.50 -91.73
CA VAL A 466 -16.36 -36.95 -90.77
C VAL A 466 -16.15 -37.91 -89.60
N GLU A 467 -15.12 -38.77 -89.70
CA GLU A 467 -14.59 -39.49 -88.55
C GLU A 467 -13.86 -38.51 -87.61
N VAL A 468 -14.46 -38.20 -86.46
CA VAL A 468 -13.69 -37.74 -85.31
C VAL A 468 -13.08 -38.98 -84.67
N ALA A 469 -11.86 -39.30 -85.10
CA ALA A 469 -11.07 -40.39 -84.55
C ALA A 469 -10.94 -40.22 -83.03
N ALA A 470 -11.65 -41.04 -82.28
CA ALA A 470 -11.35 -41.32 -80.88
C ALA A 470 -10.01 -42.06 -80.81
N LYS A 471 -8.90 -41.34 -80.99
CA LYS A 471 -7.56 -41.89 -80.75
C LYS A 471 -7.01 -41.29 -79.46
N SER A 472 -6.95 -42.16 -78.47
CA SER A 472 -6.23 -42.04 -77.21
C SER A 472 -4.79 -41.54 -77.44
N ALA A 473 -4.49 -40.34 -76.92
CA ALA A 473 -3.18 -39.66 -76.84
C ALA A 473 -2.49 -39.38 -78.21
N PRO A 474 -1.46 -38.51 -78.38
CA PRO A 474 -0.72 -37.62 -77.45
C PRO A 474 -0.39 -36.21 -78.03
N SER A 475 0.46 -35.45 -77.32
CA SER A 475 1.55 -34.60 -77.86
C SER A 475 1.23 -33.46 -78.84
N LEU A 476 1.13 -32.24 -78.28
CA LEU A 476 1.31 -30.99 -79.02
C LEU A 476 2.81 -30.67 -79.15
N LEU A 477 3.44 -31.10 -80.25
CA LEU A 477 4.68 -30.50 -80.74
C LEU A 477 4.77 -30.72 -82.26
N GLY A 478 4.64 -29.62 -83.01
CA GLY A 478 5.29 -29.43 -84.30
C GLY A 478 4.61 -29.98 -85.54
N ALA A 479 3.91 -29.11 -86.28
CA ALA A 479 4.16 -28.93 -87.72
C ALA A 479 3.43 -27.67 -88.21
N THR A 480 4.24 -26.65 -88.50
CA THR A 480 3.94 -25.56 -89.40
C THR A 480 3.82 -26.09 -90.85
N SER A 481 3.26 -25.25 -91.72
CA SER A 481 3.26 -25.29 -93.18
C SER A 481 2.48 -26.43 -93.85
N ASP A 482 1.32 -26.09 -94.43
CA ASP A 482 1.32 -25.97 -95.89
C ASP A 482 0.26 -25.02 -96.43
N VAL A 483 0.69 -24.26 -97.43
CA VAL A 483 0.02 -23.16 -98.11
C VAL A 483 -0.49 -23.70 -99.45
N GLY A 484 -1.71 -23.37 -99.87
CA GLY A 484 -2.09 -23.66 -101.27
C GLY A 484 -3.53 -23.41 -101.69
N ALA A 485 -3.77 -22.23 -102.30
CA ALA A 485 -4.71 -21.92 -103.41
C ALA A 485 -6.23 -22.11 -103.17
N THR A 486 -7.18 -21.23 -103.53
CA THR A 486 -7.28 -20.05 -104.42
C THR A 486 -8.67 -19.37 -104.20
N PRO A 487 -8.92 -18.13 -104.68
CA PRO A 487 -9.96 -17.22 -104.18
C PRO A 487 -11.29 -17.32 -104.94
N VAL A 488 -12.43 -17.08 -104.26
CA VAL A 488 -13.75 -17.00 -104.91
C VAL A 488 -14.58 -15.85 -104.33
N VAL A 489 -14.75 -14.84 -105.20
CA VAL A 489 -15.69 -13.71 -105.26
C VAL A 489 -15.91 -12.78 -104.07
N SER A 490 -15.33 -11.60 -104.22
CA SER A 490 -16.02 -10.32 -104.04
C SER A 490 -17.40 -10.33 -104.71
N ALA A 491 -18.46 -10.21 -103.91
CA ALA A 491 -19.76 -9.72 -104.36
C ALA A 491 -20.11 -8.48 -103.53
N SER A 492 -19.96 -7.32 -104.17
CA SER A 492 -20.60 -6.07 -103.77
C SER A 492 -22.12 -6.22 -103.80
N ILE A 493 -22.79 -5.89 -102.69
CA ILE A 493 -24.23 -5.62 -102.68
C ILE A 493 -24.41 -4.18 -102.21
N SER A 494 -24.74 -3.31 -103.17
CA SER A 494 -25.25 -1.97 -102.97
C SER A 494 -26.78 -2.05 -103.02
N GLY A 495 -27.45 -1.45 -102.04
CA GLY A 495 -28.91 -1.35 -101.99
C GLY A 495 -29.54 -2.45 -101.14
N SER A 496 -30.10 -2.01 -100.01
CA SER A 496 -31.17 -2.66 -99.22
C SER A 496 -31.38 -4.16 -99.48
N SER A 497 -30.70 -5.04 -98.74
CA SER A 497 -31.13 -6.44 -98.56
C SER A 497 -30.40 -7.14 -97.40
N LEU A 498 -31.21 -7.55 -96.42
CA LEU A 498 -31.31 -8.92 -95.90
C LEU A 498 -30.04 -9.59 -95.36
N LEU A 499 -29.43 -9.06 -94.29
CA LEU A 499 -28.53 -9.89 -93.47
C LEU A 499 -29.14 -10.40 -92.15
N PHE A 500 -30.31 -9.93 -91.70
CA PHE A 500 -30.89 -10.35 -90.40
C PHE A 500 -32.44 -10.33 -90.30
N ALA A 501 -33.20 -10.58 -91.37
CA ALA A 501 -34.64 -10.89 -91.24
C ALA A 501 -34.77 -12.38 -90.89
N LEU A 502 -35.19 -12.70 -89.67
CA LEU A 502 -35.32 -14.10 -89.22
C LEU A 502 -36.60 -14.80 -89.72
N ASP A 503 -37.45 -14.17 -90.55
CA ASP A 503 -38.58 -14.86 -91.21
C ASP A 503 -38.98 -14.32 -92.61
N GLY A 504 -38.12 -13.55 -93.29
CA GLY A 504 -38.31 -13.26 -94.73
C GLY A 504 -39.43 -12.28 -95.13
N ASP A 505 -40.02 -11.50 -94.22
CA ASP A 505 -40.96 -10.41 -94.57
C ASP A 505 -40.21 -9.13 -95.04
N PRO A 506 -40.38 -8.66 -96.29
CA PRO A 506 -39.76 -7.43 -96.78
C PRO A 506 -40.33 -6.14 -96.15
N SER A 507 -41.44 -6.22 -95.39
CA SER A 507 -42.01 -5.09 -94.66
C SER A 507 -41.23 -4.73 -93.38
N GLU A 508 -40.34 -5.64 -92.90
CA GLU A 508 -39.52 -5.45 -91.71
C GLU A 508 -38.07 -5.04 -92.00
N ALA A 509 -37.84 -4.19 -93.01
CA ALA A 509 -36.50 -3.87 -93.47
C ALA A 509 -35.67 -3.10 -92.42
N ALA A 510 -34.41 -3.51 -92.23
CA ALA A 510 -33.41 -2.69 -91.55
C ALA A 510 -33.06 -1.47 -92.42
N VAL A 511 -33.15 -0.27 -91.86
CA VAL A 511 -32.95 1.02 -92.54
C VAL A 511 -31.71 1.72 -91.97
N ALA A 512 -30.66 1.88 -92.79
CA ALA A 512 -29.49 2.71 -92.49
C ALA A 512 -29.46 3.90 -93.48
N SER A 513 -30.08 5.02 -93.08
CA SER A 513 -30.38 6.15 -93.99
C SER A 513 -29.45 7.36 -93.86
N ALA A 514 -28.54 7.33 -92.89
CA ALA A 514 -27.58 8.41 -92.62
C ALA A 514 -26.15 8.03 -93.03
N THR A 515 -25.24 9.01 -93.05
CA THR A 515 -23.87 8.81 -93.53
C THR A 515 -23.09 7.91 -92.57
N HIS A 516 -22.43 6.86 -93.05
CA HIS A 516 -21.71 5.86 -92.21
C HIS A 516 -22.58 5.13 -91.18
N SER A 517 -23.90 5.01 -91.37
CA SER A 517 -24.75 4.28 -90.43
C SER A 517 -24.84 2.77 -90.72
N MET A 518 -25.13 1.98 -89.70
CA MET A 518 -25.31 0.52 -89.77
C MET A 518 -26.61 0.12 -89.07
N ALA A 519 -27.44 -0.72 -89.68
CA ALA A 519 -28.66 -1.25 -89.07
C ALA A 519 -28.71 -2.77 -89.21
N MET A 520 -28.91 -3.49 -88.10
CA MET A 520 -28.90 -4.96 -88.06
C MET A 520 -30.08 -5.48 -87.23
N GLY A 521 -31.07 -6.09 -87.89
CA GLY A 521 -32.30 -6.64 -87.29
C GLY A 521 -33.58 -6.12 -87.96
N ALA A 522 -34.69 -6.88 -87.88
CA ALA A 522 -36.00 -6.49 -88.41
C ALA A 522 -36.41 -5.09 -87.92
N ASN A 523 -36.83 -4.16 -88.80
CA ASN A 523 -37.18 -2.77 -88.46
C ASN A 523 -36.10 -1.92 -87.76
N ALA A 524 -34.84 -2.37 -87.68
CA ALA A 524 -33.76 -1.55 -87.09
C ALA A 524 -33.54 -0.28 -87.92
N ASN A 525 -33.52 0.90 -87.31
CA ASN A 525 -33.47 2.20 -87.98
C ASN A 525 -32.31 3.07 -87.47
N ALA A 526 -31.25 3.19 -88.28
CA ALA A 526 -30.09 4.03 -88.01
C ALA A 526 -30.11 5.28 -88.92
N ASN A 527 -30.77 6.34 -88.42
CA ASN A 527 -31.06 7.58 -89.17
C ASN A 527 -30.23 8.80 -88.72
N ALA A 528 -29.20 8.60 -87.90
CA ALA A 528 -28.20 9.62 -87.58
C ALA A 528 -26.80 9.23 -88.08
N ASP A 529 -25.95 10.23 -88.41
CA ASP A 529 -24.62 9.98 -88.97
C ASP A 529 -23.73 9.15 -88.01
N ASN A 530 -22.96 8.20 -88.57
CA ASN A 530 -22.05 7.32 -87.85
C ASN A 530 -22.71 6.56 -86.68
N SER A 531 -23.95 6.11 -86.86
CA SER A 531 -24.72 5.40 -85.82
C SER A 531 -24.96 3.92 -86.17
N VAL A 532 -25.17 3.09 -85.16
CA VAL A 532 -25.43 1.65 -85.29
C VAL A 532 -26.72 1.28 -84.57
N ALA A 533 -27.71 0.75 -85.27
CA ALA A 533 -28.91 0.15 -84.66
C ALA A 533 -28.77 -1.38 -84.64
N LEU A 534 -28.79 -2.00 -83.46
CA LEU A 534 -28.49 -3.42 -83.25
C LEU A 534 -29.63 -4.16 -82.54
N GLY A 535 -30.31 -5.04 -83.26
CA GLY A 535 -31.48 -5.80 -82.81
C GLY A 535 -32.78 -5.27 -83.42
N ALA A 536 -33.83 -6.09 -83.45
CA ALA A 536 -35.11 -5.72 -84.07
C ALA A 536 -35.71 -4.42 -83.48
N ASP A 537 -36.35 -3.59 -84.28
CA ASP A 537 -36.98 -2.32 -83.86
C ASP A 537 -36.04 -1.33 -83.15
N SER A 538 -34.71 -1.53 -83.20
CA SER A 538 -33.76 -0.62 -82.57
C SER A 538 -33.69 0.69 -83.33
N VAL A 539 -33.66 1.82 -82.63
CA VAL A 539 -33.60 3.15 -83.26
C VAL A 539 -32.34 3.87 -82.81
N ALA A 540 -31.46 4.20 -83.77
CA ALA A 540 -30.24 4.98 -83.54
C ALA A 540 -30.39 6.37 -84.17
N ASN A 541 -30.98 7.29 -83.41
CA ASN A 541 -31.31 8.67 -83.83
C ASN A 541 -30.34 9.74 -83.29
N ARG A 542 -29.21 9.33 -82.72
CA ARG A 542 -28.13 10.21 -82.26
C ARG A 542 -26.82 9.85 -82.96
N ALA A 543 -26.12 10.85 -83.49
CA ALA A 543 -24.86 10.63 -84.19
C ALA A 543 -23.80 10.01 -83.26
N ASN A 544 -22.89 9.19 -83.80
CA ASN A 544 -21.81 8.52 -83.06
C ASN A 544 -22.31 7.62 -81.90
N THR A 545 -23.34 6.80 -82.12
CA THR A 545 -23.86 5.89 -81.09
C THR A 545 -24.11 4.49 -81.59
N VAL A 546 -24.10 3.52 -80.67
CA VAL A 546 -24.68 2.20 -80.88
C VAL A 546 -25.95 2.11 -80.04
N SER A 547 -27.09 1.94 -80.67
CA SER A 547 -28.38 1.70 -80.01
C SER A 547 -28.72 0.22 -80.11
N VAL A 548 -29.04 -0.41 -78.97
CA VAL A 548 -29.47 -1.81 -78.90
C VAL A 548 -31.00 -1.96 -78.76
N GLY A 549 -31.74 -0.86 -78.89
CA GLY A 549 -33.20 -0.85 -78.73
C GLY A 549 -33.83 0.48 -79.10
N ALA A 550 -35.06 0.69 -78.65
CA ALA A 550 -35.78 1.96 -78.74
C ALA A 550 -36.24 2.38 -77.34
N SER A 551 -36.65 3.63 -77.17
CA SER A 551 -37.20 4.12 -75.91
C SER A 551 -38.39 3.27 -75.48
N GLY A 552 -38.35 2.69 -74.27
CA GLY A 552 -39.37 1.77 -73.76
C GLY A 552 -39.29 0.34 -74.32
N SER A 553 -38.26 0.03 -75.10
CA SER A 553 -37.93 -1.30 -75.63
C SER A 553 -36.41 -1.49 -75.61
N GLU A 554 -35.80 -1.16 -74.47
CA GLU A 554 -34.36 -1.29 -74.23
C GLU A 554 -33.98 -2.78 -74.11
N ARG A 555 -32.82 -3.14 -74.68
CA ARG A 555 -32.26 -4.48 -74.53
C ARG A 555 -31.16 -4.49 -73.49
N GLN A 556 -31.09 -5.58 -72.73
CA GLN A 556 -29.98 -5.84 -71.83
C GLN A 556 -28.75 -6.26 -72.62
N ILE A 557 -27.60 -5.68 -72.27
CA ILE A 557 -26.30 -6.12 -72.77
C ILE A 557 -25.71 -7.03 -71.69
N THR A 558 -25.64 -8.33 -71.97
CA THR A 558 -25.11 -9.34 -71.04
C THR A 558 -23.67 -9.70 -71.38
N ASN A 559 -22.95 -10.31 -70.43
CA ASN A 559 -21.52 -10.67 -70.58
C ASN A 559 -20.57 -9.48 -70.78
N VAL A 560 -20.92 -8.32 -70.24
CA VAL A 560 -20.03 -7.15 -70.19
C VAL A 560 -18.99 -7.37 -69.10
N ALA A 561 -17.76 -7.64 -69.50
CA ALA A 561 -16.62 -7.70 -68.58
C ALA A 561 -16.39 -6.32 -67.94
N ALA A 562 -15.70 -6.28 -66.80
CA ALA A 562 -15.36 -5.03 -66.15
C ALA A 562 -14.49 -4.16 -67.08
N GLY A 563 -14.90 -2.90 -67.27
CA GLY A 563 -14.13 -1.94 -68.06
C GLY A 563 -12.75 -1.69 -67.45
N THR A 564 -11.74 -1.60 -68.31
CA THR A 564 -10.32 -1.38 -67.97
C THR A 564 -9.78 -0.05 -68.47
N GLN A 565 -10.45 0.57 -69.45
CA GLN A 565 -10.14 1.89 -69.99
C GLN A 565 -11.32 2.85 -69.76
N GLY A 566 -11.05 4.16 -69.75
CA GLY A 566 -12.06 5.19 -69.47
C GLY A 566 -13.21 5.28 -70.48
N THR A 567 -13.12 4.57 -71.61
CA THR A 567 -14.14 4.49 -72.67
C THR A 567 -14.86 3.14 -72.71
N ASP A 568 -14.53 2.21 -71.81
CA ASP A 568 -15.19 0.90 -71.74
C ASP A 568 -16.57 1.03 -71.09
N ALA A 569 -17.48 0.10 -71.40
CA ALA A 569 -18.77 0.02 -70.73
C ALA A 569 -18.59 -0.45 -69.27
N VAL A 570 -19.29 0.20 -68.34
CA VAL A 570 -19.32 -0.18 -66.92
C VAL A 570 -20.38 -1.27 -66.72
N ASN A 571 -20.02 -2.37 -66.07
CA ASN A 571 -20.99 -3.42 -65.72
C ASN A 571 -21.63 -3.17 -64.33
N VAL A 572 -22.69 -3.91 -64.01
CA VAL A 572 -23.46 -3.72 -62.76
C VAL A 572 -22.62 -4.00 -61.51
N ASP A 573 -21.63 -4.90 -61.59
CA ASP A 573 -20.73 -5.18 -60.47
C ASP A 573 -19.80 -4.00 -60.15
N GLN A 574 -19.27 -3.32 -61.18
CA GLN A 574 -18.49 -2.10 -61.01
C GLN A 574 -19.32 -0.96 -60.40
N LEU A 575 -20.59 -0.80 -60.83
CA LEU A 575 -21.50 0.17 -60.23
C LEU A 575 -21.83 -0.16 -58.77
N ASN A 576 -22.21 -1.41 -58.48
CA ASN A 576 -22.52 -1.86 -57.13
C ASN A 576 -21.31 -1.73 -56.19
N SER A 577 -20.10 -1.98 -56.70
CA SER A 577 -18.85 -1.79 -55.94
C SER A 577 -18.63 -0.31 -55.57
N ALA A 578 -18.81 0.60 -56.53
CA ALA A 578 -18.72 2.04 -56.29
C ALA A 578 -19.79 2.53 -55.31
N VAL A 579 -21.04 2.08 -55.45
CA VAL A 579 -22.14 2.42 -54.53
C VAL A 579 -21.88 1.88 -53.13
N LYS A 580 -21.38 0.65 -53.01
CA LYS A 580 -21.01 0.06 -51.72
C LYS A 580 -19.89 0.85 -51.03
N GLN A 581 -18.88 1.28 -51.78
CA GLN A 581 -17.81 2.12 -51.27
C GLN A 581 -18.33 3.49 -50.80
N ALA A 582 -19.22 4.10 -51.57
CA ALA A 582 -19.85 5.37 -51.20
C ALA A 582 -20.68 5.24 -49.91
N ASN A 583 -21.48 4.17 -49.79
CA ASN A 583 -22.27 3.89 -48.60
C ASN A 583 -21.39 3.62 -47.37
N GLY A 584 -20.30 2.86 -47.52
CA GLY A 584 -19.35 2.61 -46.44
C GLY A 584 -18.75 3.90 -45.88
N TYR A 585 -18.32 4.82 -46.75
CA TYR A 585 -17.83 6.14 -46.34
C TYR A 585 -18.89 6.94 -45.58
N THR A 586 -20.15 6.95 -46.05
CA THR A 586 -21.23 7.67 -45.37
C THR A 586 -21.60 7.03 -44.02
N ASP A 587 -21.62 5.70 -43.95
CA ASP A 587 -21.99 4.97 -42.73
C ASP A 587 -20.94 5.18 -41.63
N GLU A 588 -19.65 5.13 -41.98
CA GLU A 588 -18.54 5.43 -41.05
C GLU A 588 -18.58 6.88 -40.55
N ALA A 589 -18.83 7.85 -41.45
CA ALA A 589 -18.94 9.25 -41.09
C ALA A 589 -20.11 9.51 -40.13
N ILE A 590 -21.27 8.86 -40.37
CA ILE A 590 -22.45 8.98 -39.52
C ILE A 590 -22.22 8.29 -38.16
N ALA A 591 -21.61 7.11 -38.14
CA ALA A 591 -21.29 6.39 -36.90
C ALA A 591 -20.33 7.21 -36.02
N GLY A 592 -19.30 7.82 -36.61
CA GLY A 592 -18.38 8.71 -35.91
C GLY A 592 -19.09 9.95 -35.34
N ALA A 593 -19.96 10.59 -36.12
CA ALA A 593 -20.73 11.74 -35.67
C ALA A 593 -21.69 11.41 -34.51
N ASN A 594 -22.34 10.25 -34.57
CA ASN A 594 -23.21 9.77 -33.50
C ASN A 594 -22.41 9.48 -32.22
N SER A 595 -21.28 8.77 -32.32
CA SER A 595 -20.42 8.48 -31.17
C SER A 595 -19.90 9.77 -30.51
N TYR A 596 -19.48 10.76 -31.29
CA TYR A 596 -19.06 12.06 -30.76
C TYR A 596 -20.21 12.76 -30.02
N THR A 597 -21.40 12.78 -30.62
CA THR A 597 -22.59 13.41 -30.04
C THR A 597 -23.02 12.71 -28.75
N ASP A 598 -23.04 11.38 -28.73
CA ASP A 598 -23.41 10.59 -27.55
C ASP A 598 -22.44 10.82 -26.38
N GLN A 599 -21.14 10.88 -26.66
CA GLN A 599 -20.11 11.20 -25.66
C GLN A 599 -20.26 12.62 -25.13
N ALA A 600 -20.48 13.60 -26.01
CA ALA A 600 -20.68 15.00 -25.62
C ALA A 600 -21.94 15.16 -24.75
N VAL A 601 -23.04 14.50 -25.11
CA VAL A 601 -24.29 14.52 -24.35
C VAL A 601 -24.14 13.80 -23.01
N ALA A 602 -23.47 12.65 -22.96
CA ALA A 602 -23.20 11.93 -21.72
C ALA A 602 -22.31 12.74 -20.77
N GLY A 603 -21.26 13.38 -21.30
CA GLY A 603 -20.39 14.29 -20.56
C GLY A 603 -21.17 15.47 -19.98
N ALA A 604 -21.94 16.17 -20.81
CA ALA A 604 -22.76 17.30 -20.39
C ALA A 604 -23.81 16.89 -19.34
N LYS A 605 -24.42 15.71 -19.48
CA LYS A 605 -25.39 15.17 -18.50
C LYS A 605 -24.73 14.89 -17.15
N ASN A 606 -23.53 14.32 -17.15
CA ASN A 606 -22.78 14.05 -15.92
C ASN A 606 -22.35 15.36 -15.24
N GLU A 607 -21.82 16.31 -16.00
CA GLU A 607 -21.43 17.62 -15.48
C GLU A 607 -22.63 18.38 -14.89
N MET A 608 -23.77 18.38 -15.59
CA MET A 608 -25.01 18.99 -15.11
C MET A 608 -25.54 18.31 -13.84
N LYS A 609 -25.45 16.97 -13.75
CA LYS A 609 -25.80 16.25 -12.53
C LYS A 609 -24.91 16.66 -11.37
N HIS A 610 -23.60 16.72 -11.57
CA HIS A 610 -22.67 17.15 -10.51
C HIS A 610 -22.87 18.63 -10.15
N TYR A 611 -23.16 19.49 -11.11
CA TYR A 611 -23.51 20.89 -10.84
C TYR A 611 -24.78 21.01 -10.01
N ALA A 612 -25.82 20.24 -10.33
CA ALA A 612 -27.07 20.19 -9.55
C ALA A 612 -26.86 19.66 -8.13
N ASP A 613 -26.08 18.58 -7.98
CA ASP A 613 -25.68 18.04 -6.67
C ASP A 613 -24.95 19.13 -5.84
N ARG A 614 -23.99 19.84 -6.44
CA ARG A 614 -23.24 20.93 -5.78
C ARG A 614 -24.14 22.11 -5.40
N ALA A 615 -25.07 22.50 -6.25
CA ALA A 615 -26.01 23.59 -5.98
C ALA A 615 -26.94 23.24 -4.80
N ALA A 616 -27.45 22.01 -4.73
CA ALA A 616 -28.27 21.53 -3.63
C ALA A 616 -27.47 21.39 -2.31
N ALA A 617 -26.22 20.91 -2.38
CA ALA A 617 -25.35 20.86 -1.21
C ALA A 617 -25.07 22.27 -0.66
N ALA A 618 -24.82 23.25 -1.53
CA ALA A 618 -24.59 24.64 -1.13
C ALA A 618 -25.81 25.22 -0.40
N THR A 619 -27.03 25.07 -0.94
CA THR A 619 -28.23 25.60 -0.28
C THR A 619 -28.49 24.94 1.09
N LEU A 620 -28.22 23.63 1.24
CA LEU A 620 -28.30 22.93 2.53
C LEU A 620 -27.22 23.37 3.53
N ALA A 621 -26.08 23.85 3.04
CA ALA A 621 -24.99 24.32 3.88
C ALA A 621 -25.24 25.70 4.49
N ILE A 622 -26.35 26.38 4.17
CA ILE A 622 -26.71 27.66 4.81
C ILE A 622 -27.37 27.39 6.16
N PRO A 623 -26.76 27.81 7.28
CA PRO A 623 -27.31 27.58 8.61
C PRO A 623 -28.74 28.10 8.80
N SER A 624 -29.52 27.39 9.62
CA SER A 624 -30.80 27.87 10.13
C SER A 624 -30.55 28.86 11.26
N ILE A 625 -30.98 30.11 11.08
CA ILE A 625 -30.85 31.17 12.08
C ILE A 625 -31.87 30.91 13.20
N PRO A 626 -31.44 30.75 14.47
CA PRO A 626 -32.34 30.55 15.59
C PRO A 626 -33.09 31.84 15.96
N VAL A 627 -34.07 31.73 16.85
CA VAL A 627 -34.72 32.91 17.45
C VAL A 627 -33.72 33.62 18.37
N LEU A 628 -33.60 34.94 18.23
CA LEU A 628 -32.64 35.78 18.97
C LEU A 628 -33.40 36.77 19.86
N ASN A 629 -32.79 37.15 20.99
CA ASN A 629 -33.30 38.24 21.83
C ASN A 629 -32.89 39.61 21.25
N VAL A 630 -33.58 40.68 21.66
CA VAL A 630 -33.33 42.03 21.16
C VAL A 630 -31.89 42.47 21.42
N GLY A 631 -31.19 42.92 20.37
CA GLY A 631 -29.80 43.33 20.44
C GLY A 631 -28.78 42.18 20.30
N GLU A 632 -29.20 40.92 20.26
CA GLU A 632 -28.29 39.79 20.07
C GLU A 632 -27.80 39.68 18.62
N LYS A 633 -26.51 39.35 18.49
CA LYS A 633 -25.84 39.03 17.23
C LYS A 633 -25.53 37.54 17.22
N TRP A 634 -25.72 36.91 16.07
CA TRP A 634 -25.48 35.48 15.89
C TRP A 634 -24.63 35.26 14.66
N VAL A 635 -23.70 34.30 14.75
CA VAL A 635 -22.94 33.76 13.61
C VAL A 635 -22.97 32.24 13.73
N GLY A 636 -23.23 31.56 12.62
CA GLY A 636 -23.23 30.10 12.55
C GLY A 636 -22.55 29.59 11.30
N THR A 637 -22.11 28.34 11.35
CA THR A 637 -21.57 27.60 10.21
C THR A 637 -22.30 26.27 10.07
N ALA A 638 -22.42 25.78 8.84
CA ALA A 638 -23.05 24.49 8.56
C ALA A 638 -22.36 23.82 7.36
N VAL A 639 -22.49 22.50 7.29
CA VAL A 639 -22.00 21.68 6.20
C VAL A 639 -23.22 20.99 5.56
N GLY A 640 -23.39 21.19 4.26
CA GLY A 640 -24.45 20.56 3.47
C GLY A 640 -23.87 19.45 2.62
N ASN A 641 -24.48 18.26 2.68
CA ASN A 641 -24.12 17.13 1.84
C ASN A 641 -25.33 16.73 1.00
N TYR A 642 -25.17 16.63 -0.32
CA TYR A 642 -26.24 16.20 -1.22
C TYR A 642 -25.66 15.46 -2.43
N GLY A 643 -26.13 14.22 -2.65
CA GLY A 643 -25.62 13.36 -3.73
C GLY A 643 -24.12 13.14 -3.60
N SER A 644 -23.37 13.55 -4.63
CA SER A 644 -21.90 13.45 -4.70
C SER A 644 -21.15 14.69 -4.19
N ALA A 645 -21.85 15.69 -3.65
CA ALA A 645 -21.28 17.00 -3.32
C ALA A 645 -21.39 17.37 -1.84
N THR A 646 -20.38 18.10 -1.38
CA THR A 646 -20.30 18.71 -0.05
C THR A 646 -20.05 20.21 -0.20
N ALA A 647 -20.71 21.01 0.63
CA ALA A 647 -20.55 22.44 0.71
C ALA A 647 -20.50 22.91 2.16
N VAL A 648 -19.89 24.07 2.38
CA VAL A 648 -19.81 24.75 3.68
C VAL A 648 -20.45 26.11 3.56
N GLY A 649 -21.22 26.50 4.57
CA GLY A 649 -21.81 27.82 4.64
C GLY A 649 -21.64 28.49 5.99
N LEU A 650 -21.82 29.80 5.95
CA LEU A 650 -21.69 30.74 7.04
C LEU A 650 -22.92 31.64 7.01
N ALA A 651 -23.50 31.93 8.17
CA ALA A 651 -24.58 32.89 8.28
C ALA A 651 -24.39 33.78 9.50
N ALA A 652 -24.88 35.01 9.39
CA ALA A 652 -24.94 35.97 10.47
C ALA A 652 -26.35 36.55 10.57
N ALA A 653 -26.79 36.84 11.79
CA ALA A 653 -28.10 37.42 12.05
C ALA A 653 -28.06 38.40 13.22
N TYR A 654 -29.04 39.30 13.23
CA TYR A 654 -29.19 40.34 14.24
C TYR A 654 -30.67 40.63 14.50
N GLN A 655 -31.05 40.69 15.77
CA GLN A 655 -32.38 41.10 16.20
C GLN A 655 -32.40 42.63 16.40
N ALA A 656 -32.92 43.36 15.40
CA ALA A 656 -32.87 44.82 15.38
C ALA A 656 -33.85 45.46 16.38
N THR A 657 -35.05 44.88 16.53
CA THR A 657 -36.05 45.32 17.52
C THR A 657 -36.78 44.11 18.11
N ALA A 658 -37.67 44.31 19.08
CA ALA A 658 -38.54 43.23 19.60
C ALA A 658 -39.36 42.54 18.50
N ASN A 659 -39.58 43.22 17.38
CA ASN A 659 -40.45 42.78 16.32
C ASN A 659 -39.68 42.43 15.04
N LEU A 660 -38.45 42.91 14.83
CA LEU A 660 -37.71 42.74 13.57
C LEU A 660 -36.41 41.94 13.75
N ASN A 661 -36.28 40.84 13.01
CA ASN A 661 -35.03 40.09 12.87
C ASN A 661 -34.53 40.10 11.42
N ILE A 662 -33.21 40.15 11.24
CA ILE A 662 -32.57 40.16 9.92
C ILE A 662 -31.41 39.17 9.94
N GLY A 663 -31.22 38.41 8.85
CA GLY A 663 -30.07 37.55 8.70
C GLY A 663 -29.67 37.30 7.25
N LEU A 664 -28.40 36.97 7.09
CA LEU A 664 -27.73 36.73 5.83
C LEU A 664 -26.90 35.45 5.95
N GLY A 665 -26.95 34.60 4.93
CA GLY A 665 -26.17 33.38 4.83
C GLY A 665 -25.56 33.22 3.45
N VAL A 666 -24.35 32.70 3.41
CA VAL A 666 -23.59 32.41 2.18
C VAL A 666 -23.00 31.01 2.29
N SER A 667 -22.85 30.32 1.16
CA SER A 667 -22.35 28.94 1.12
C SER A 667 -21.68 28.63 -0.20
N THR A 668 -20.72 27.73 -0.17
CA THR A 668 -19.97 27.29 -1.35
C THR A 668 -19.38 25.90 -1.14
N GLY A 669 -19.08 25.19 -2.24
CA GLY A 669 -18.44 23.88 -2.23
C GLY A 669 -17.29 23.82 -3.24
N THR A 670 -16.54 22.73 -3.25
CA THR A 670 -15.41 22.54 -4.19
C THR A 670 -15.91 22.62 -5.63
N SER A 671 -15.55 23.70 -6.34
CA SER A 671 -15.92 23.97 -7.75
C SER A 671 -17.44 24.07 -8.04
N GLY A 672 -18.24 24.48 -7.05
CA GLY A 672 -19.70 24.66 -7.17
C GLY A 672 -20.16 26.13 -7.17
N PRO A 673 -21.44 26.40 -7.50
CA PRO A 673 -22.01 27.74 -7.41
C PRO A 673 -22.06 28.21 -5.95
N VAL A 674 -21.98 29.53 -5.76
CA VAL A 674 -22.18 30.17 -4.45
C VAL A 674 -23.67 30.37 -4.24
N ALA A 675 -24.22 29.87 -3.12
CA ALA A 675 -25.61 30.14 -2.75
C ALA A 675 -25.67 31.16 -1.61
N MET A 676 -26.62 32.10 -1.71
CA MET A 676 -26.84 33.17 -0.75
C MET A 676 -28.31 33.18 -0.31
N LYS A 677 -28.56 33.40 0.98
CA LYS A 677 -29.90 33.53 1.57
C LYS A 677 -29.96 34.80 2.39
N ALA A 678 -30.94 35.66 2.12
CA ALA A 678 -31.30 36.77 2.97
C ALA A 678 -32.68 36.50 3.58
N GLN A 679 -32.85 36.78 4.86
CA GLN A 679 -34.13 36.62 5.55
C GLN A 679 -34.39 37.81 6.47
N ALA A 680 -35.64 38.24 6.51
CA ALA A 680 -36.15 39.19 7.49
C ALA A 680 -37.51 38.71 7.98
N GLY A 681 -37.74 38.77 9.28
CA GLY A 681 -39.00 38.38 9.91
C GLY A 681 -39.50 39.51 10.79
N TYR A 682 -40.80 39.77 10.71
CA TYR A 682 -41.50 40.73 11.54
C TYR A 682 -42.57 40.02 12.37
N ARG A 683 -42.53 40.19 13.70
CA ARG A 683 -43.50 39.62 14.65
C ARG A 683 -44.39 40.75 15.15
N TRP A 684 -45.71 40.61 15.09
CA TRP A 684 -46.67 41.60 15.58
C TRP A 684 -47.53 41.04 16.71
#